data_AF-A0A6P1TBM8-F1
#
_entry.id   AF-A0A6P1TBM8-F1
#
_cell.length_a   1.000
_cell.length_b   1.000
_cell.length_c   1.000
_cell.angle_alpha   90.00
_cell.angle_beta   90.00
_cell.angle_gamma   90.00
#
_symmetry.space_group_name_H-M   'P 1'
#
loop_
_entity.id
_entity.type
_entity.pdbx_description
1 polymer ?
#
loop_
_entity_poly.entity_id
_entity_poly.type
_entity_poly.pdbx_seq_one_letter_code
_entity_poly.pdbx_strand_id
1 'polypeptide(L)'
;MMTRIESTLRRWRRRISRSEWLARMLKLQINEREPDAPALVLIQIDGLARPQFDRALADGKMPFLKKLIEREHYHLDHMYSGVPATTPAVQAEIFYGVKSAVPAFGFMSTESQEMLRMYESNAANKVEKQLTDAGHEPLLQQGSCYVSVFRAGAEHNEAHFCPASQGWGPSLKEAGPLALIVMLLANLWSLIRTLGLLLLEFILSVVDFLRGMVTGQDLLRELMFIPTRIAITILLRELSTVGVKIDIARGLPVIYINLLGYDEQAHRRGPSSKFAHWTLKGIDDAIARIWRAAHRSSRRHYDVWIYSDHGQEDSTPYETLHGRSFADAVSDALSDLPQSPHGYRATGEQGVQLQRVRLFGGQWVQKLFPIEDPVDRQEGDAPMALSAMGPLALLYNVHCKGTPPDKIAQLIVDKTKAPMVLYEDKTTLEPGPDGEPVTKVRGWWREGAFSLPEDGHKIMGEDHPFADEAVEDLANLCRHPDAGDFVVSGWCAGHESISFAIESGSHGGAGPNETHAFALMPGDIHFPENGLGHWRPKDIRNAALAFLKAQPAQRLKSPPAISVANRPGATASGGNSVTSHAPLAAEPRRGEDPAATAQEMSLTTSKSLRVMTYNVHICKGMDGKLSPERIARVIARYSPDVVALQEVDVRRKRTGGIDQAHQISNLLSMDCHFQPAMHLEDERYGDAIMSTYPLRLVRKDILPGPPEGSFHDGRAEPRGALWMEVDFHGTPVHIFNTHLGLTKAERLRQVDALLGEGWMGSPDCVGPRILVGDFNALPGSTEIKRITAELADTQMSLPGHKPKGTFFSRLPKARIDYVFADTELTVNDIHVPRSELTQLASDHLPLIVDLRVPVRNKQSSPD
;
A
#
# COMPACT_ATOMS: atom_id res chain seq x y z
N MET A 1 -18.45 38.30 -0.50
CA MET A 1 -17.19 38.94 -0.94
C MET A 1 -15.99 37.98 -0.83
N MET A 2 -15.74 37.37 0.35
CA MET A 2 -14.64 36.41 0.55
C MET A 2 -14.52 35.32 -0.52
N THR A 3 -15.63 34.74 -1.01
CA THR A 3 -15.64 33.74 -2.10
C THR A 3 -15.01 34.20 -3.42
N ARG A 4 -15.01 35.51 -3.76
CA ARG A 4 -14.27 36.06 -4.90
C ARG A 4 -12.77 36.19 -4.63
N ILE A 5 -12.40 36.52 -3.39
CA ILE A 5 -11.01 36.57 -2.94
C ILE A 5 -10.43 35.15 -2.90
N GLU A 6 -11.15 34.19 -2.31
CA GLU A 6 -10.82 32.76 -2.34
C GLU A 6 -10.69 32.20 -3.74
N SER A 7 -11.65 32.40 -4.65
CA SER A 7 -11.55 31.87 -6.03
C SER A 7 -10.42 32.52 -6.84
N THR A 8 -9.94 33.69 -6.42
CA THR A 8 -8.74 34.33 -6.96
C THR A 8 -7.46 33.74 -6.33
N LEU A 9 -7.43 33.55 -5.01
CA LEU A 9 -6.37 32.83 -4.27
C LEU A 9 -6.25 31.36 -4.69
N ARG A 10 -7.34 30.69 -5.03
CA ARG A 10 -7.38 29.31 -5.58
C ARG A 10 -6.83 29.28 -6.99
N ARG A 11 -7.11 30.27 -7.84
CA ARG A 11 -6.44 30.44 -9.15
C ARG A 11 -4.94 30.74 -9.01
N TRP A 12 -4.54 31.51 -8.00
CA TRP A 12 -3.13 31.73 -7.66
C TRP A 12 -2.45 30.44 -7.14
N ARG A 13 -3.05 29.72 -6.18
CA ARG A 13 -2.52 28.45 -5.68
C ARG A 13 -2.44 27.35 -6.76
N ARG A 14 -3.44 27.24 -7.65
CA ARG A 14 -3.40 26.36 -8.85
C ARG A 14 -2.39 26.81 -9.93
N ARG A 15 -1.83 28.02 -9.83
CA ARG A 15 -0.65 28.46 -10.61
C ARG A 15 0.68 28.22 -9.89
N ILE A 16 0.66 27.83 -8.61
CA ILE A 16 1.85 27.67 -7.73
C ILE A 16 2.10 26.20 -7.33
N SER A 17 1.14 25.29 -7.54
CA SER A 17 1.36 23.86 -7.36
C SER A 17 2.46 23.35 -8.31
N ARG A 18 3.67 23.12 -7.77
CA ARG A 18 4.88 22.86 -8.57
C ARG A 18 4.71 21.65 -9.48
N SER A 19 4.12 20.56 -9.00
CA SER A 19 3.85 19.37 -9.82
C SER A 19 2.84 19.63 -10.95
N GLU A 20 1.73 20.31 -10.69
CA GLU A 20 0.73 20.64 -11.74
C GLU A 20 1.29 21.60 -12.79
N TRP A 21 2.20 22.49 -12.37
CA TRP A 21 2.88 23.44 -13.24
C TRP A 21 3.93 22.73 -14.12
N LEU A 22 4.72 21.81 -13.54
CA LEU A 22 5.68 20.99 -14.29
C LEU A 22 4.99 20.04 -15.27
N ALA A 23 3.90 19.37 -14.88
CA ALA A 23 3.12 18.51 -15.78
C ALA A 23 2.64 19.27 -17.03
N ARG A 24 2.13 20.49 -16.84
CA ARG A 24 1.72 21.38 -17.94
C ARG A 24 2.90 21.86 -18.79
N MET A 25 4.05 22.16 -18.18
CA MET A 25 5.22 22.65 -18.90
C MET A 25 5.89 21.55 -19.75
N LEU A 26 5.91 20.32 -19.23
CA LEU A 26 6.37 19.11 -19.93
C LEU A 26 5.33 18.56 -20.93
N LYS A 27 4.18 19.24 -21.10
CA LYS A 27 3.06 18.86 -21.97
C LYS A 27 2.50 17.44 -21.72
N LEU A 28 2.74 16.87 -20.54
CA LEU A 28 2.32 15.50 -20.22
C LEU A 28 0.81 15.36 -20.26
N GLN A 29 0.31 14.18 -20.62
CA GLN A 29 -1.12 13.90 -20.58
C GLN A 29 -1.64 14.05 -19.14
N ILE A 30 -2.81 14.69 -19.03
CA ILE A 30 -3.50 14.95 -17.76
C ILE A 30 -4.82 14.20 -17.84
N ASN A 31 -5.10 13.34 -16.85
CA ASN A 31 -6.39 12.69 -16.75
C ASN A 31 -7.41 13.72 -16.23
N GLU A 32 -8.40 14.08 -17.04
CA GLU A 32 -9.48 15.00 -16.66
C GLU A 32 -10.78 14.21 -16.43
N ARG A 33 -11.23 14.25 -15.16
CA ARG A 33 -12.27 13.40 -14.53
C ARG A 33 -11.73 11.99 -14.19
N GLU A 34 -12.14 11.34 -13.10
CA GLU A 34 -13.07 11.71 -12.03
C GLU A 34 -12.29 11.90 -10.71
N PRO A 35 -12.57 12.94 -9.87
CA PRO A 35 -11.73 13.25 -8.70
C PRO A 35 -11.67 12.14 -7.65
N ASP A 36 -12.72 11.31 -7.62
CA ASP A 36 -13.07 10.44 -6.51
C ASP A 36 -12.87 8.94 -6.86
N ALA A 37 -12.50 8.66 -8.11
CA ALA A 37 -12.11 7.32 -8.54
C ALA A 37 -10.85 6.86 -7.79
N PRO A 38 -10.78 5.57 -7.37
CA PRO A 38 -9.63 5.03 -6.66
C PRO A 38 -8.36 5.15 -7.49
N ALA A 39 -7.25 5.25 -6.78
CA ALA A 39 -5.92 5.23 -7.36
C ALA A 39 -4.93 4.65 -6.37
N LEU A 40 -3.87 4.05 -6.88
CA LEU A 40 -2.93 3.29 -6.06
C LEU A 40 -1.48 3.74 -6.32
N VAL A 41 -0.75 4.03 -5.25
CA VAL A 41 0.71 4.16 -5.31
C VAL A 41 1.33 2.95 -4.62
N LEU A 42 1.93 2.06 -5.40
CA LEU A 42 2.73 0.93 -4.90
C LEU A 42 4.16 1.42 -4.68
N ILE A 43 4.68 1.24 -3.47
CA ILE A 43 6.04 1.60 -3.09
C ILE A 43 6.77 0.34 -2.60
N GLN A 44 7.74 -0.12 -3.39
CA GLN A 44 8.68 -1.16 -2.99
C GLN A 44 9.90 -0.52 -2.31
N ILE A 45 10.34 -1.08 -1.19
CA ILE A 45 11.64 -0.82 -0.57
C ILE A 45 12.51 -2.05 -0.85
N ASP A 46 13.54 -1.89 -1.67
CA ASP A 46 14.31 -3.02 -2.18
C ASP A 46 15.19 -3.68 -1.09
N GLY A 47 15.05 -5.00 -0.95
CA GLY A 47 15.93 -5.85 -0.12
C GLY A 47 15.83 -5.66 1.41
N LEU A 48 14.78 -5.04 1.95
CA LEU A 48 14.66 -4.74 3.38
C LEU A 48 13.88 -5.81 4.18
N ALA A 49 14.62 -6.76 4.76
CA ALA A 49 14.06 -7.80 5.64
C ALA A 49 13.25 -7.22 6.81
N ARG A 50 12.14 -7.88 7.17
CA ARG A 50 11.25 -7.49 8.28
C ARG A 50 11.99 -7.26 9.61
N PRO A 51 12.95 -8.11 10.05
CA PRO A 51 13.71 -7.85 11.27
C PRO A 51 14.57 -6.58 11.21
N GLN A 52 15.10 -6.24 10.02
CA GLN A 52 15.87 -5.00 9.81
C GLN A 52 14.94 -3.77 9.77
N PHE A 53 13.71 -3.92 9.25
CA PHE A 53 12.68 -2.88 9.29
C PHE A 53 12.22 -2.56 10.72
N ASP A 54 11.88 -3.58 11.51
CA ASP A 54 11.47 -3.42 12.91
C ASP A 54 12.60 -2.80 13.75
N ARG A 55 13.86 -3.22 13.52
CA ARG A 55 15.04 -2.57 14.05
C ARG A 55 15.10 -1.09 13.63
N ALA A 56 14.93 -0.76 12.36
CA ALA A 56 14.98 0.61 11.86
C ALA A 56 13.87 1.53 12.44
N LEU A 57 12.69 0.99 12.77
CA LEU A 57 11.61 1.68 13.49
C LEU A 57 11.93 1.92 14.98
N ALA A 58 12.58 0.95 15.64
CA ALA A 58 13.05 1.10 17.02
C ALA A 58 14.19 2.13 17.12
N ASP A 59 15.16 2.03 16.21
CA ASP A 59 16.39 2.84 16.15
C ASP A 59 16.16 4.25 15.55
N GLY A 60 14.90 4.66 15.37
CA GLY A 60 14.50 5.99 14.91
C GLY A 60 14.96 6.37 13.51
N LYS A 61 15.17 5.39 12.62
CA LYS A 61 15.62 5.60 11.23
C LYS A 61 14.45 5.93 10.29
N MET A 62 13.26 5.41 10.57
CA MET A 62 12.07 5.59 9.72
C MET A 62 10.89 6.25 10.49
N PRO A 63 11.05 7.52 10.93
CA PRO A 63 10.07 8.20 11.77
C PRO A 63 8.74 8.52 11.06
N PHE A 64 8.70 8.65 9.73
CA PHE A 64 7.44 8.85 9.02
C PHE A 64 6.62 7.56 8.92
N LEU A 65 7.25 6.43 8.58
CA LEU A 65 6.57 5.13 8.56
C LEU A 65 6.07 4.73 9.96
N LYS A 66 6.86 5.00 11.01
CA LYS A 66 6.40 4.87 12.40
C LYS A 66 5.15 5.71 12.69
N LYS A 67 5.11 6.95 12.18
CA LYS A 67 3.94 7.85 12.29
C LYS A 67 2.75 7.39 11.44
N LEU A 68 2.95 6.62 10.37
CA LEU A 68 1.84 5.98 9.64
C LEU A 68 1.17 4.91 10.50
N ILE A 69 1.95 4.01 11.09
CA ILE A 69 1.46 2.95 11.99
C ILE A 69 0.75 3.57 13.20
N GLU A 70 1.41 4.48 13.92
CA GLU A 70 0.88 5.08 15.15
C GLU A 70 -0.39 5.94 14.97
N ARG A 71 -0.63 6.53 13.79
CA ARG A 71 -1.61 7.65 13.64
C ARG A 71 -2.40 7.69 12.34
N GLU A 72 -1.93 7.01 11.30
CA GLU A 72 -2.60 6.96 10.00
C GLU A 72 -3.30 5.61 9.76
N HIS A 73 -3.42 4.77 10.80
CA HIS A 73 -4.07 3.46 10.75
C HIS A 73 -3.49 2.57 9.64
N TYR A 74 -2.15 2.51 9.58
CA TYR A 74 -1.47 1.48 8.81
C TYR A 74 -1.15 0.30 9.74
N HIS A 75 -1.29 -0.92 9.22
CA HIS A 75 -0.87 -2.14 9.89
C HIS A 75 0.35 -2.73 9.18
N LEU A 76 1.16 -3.50 9.93
CA LEU A 76 2.48 -3.97 9.52
C LEU A 76 2.55 -5.49 9.62
N ASP A 77 2.25 -6.13 8.50
CA ASP A 77 2.13 -7.57 8.39
C ASP A 77 3.45 -8.21 7.95
N HIS A 78 3.52 -9.53 8.09
CA HIS A 78 4.56 -10.33 7.50
C HIS A 78 4.24 -10.59 6.02
N MET A 79 5.28 -10.71 5.20
CA MET A 79 5.15 -11.08 3.80
C MET A 79 6.21 -12.13 3.48
N TYR A 80 5.79 -13.21 2.83
CA TYR A 80 6.68 -14.22 2.30
C TYR A 80 6.99 -13.91 0.84
N SER A 81 8.26 -13.74 0.51
CA SER A 81 8.71 -13.29 -0.81
C SER A 81 8.60 -14.34 -1.92
N GLY A 82 8.57 -15.63 -1.57
CA GLY A 82 8.82 -16.71 -2.52
C GLY A 82 10.30 -17.00 -2.74
N VAL A 83 10.60 -18.20 -3.24
CA VAL A 83 11.93 -18.61 -3.73
C VAL A 83 11.86 -18.70 -5.27
N PRO A 84 12.78 -18.07 -6.03
CA PRO A 84 13.95 -17.32 -5.59
C PRO A 84 13.62 -15.92 -5.05
N ALA A 85 14.20 -15.56 -3.90
CA ALA A 85 13.98 -14.27 -3.21
C ALA A 85 14.63 -13.08 -3.96
N THR A 86 14.08 -12.71 -5.11
CA THR A 86 14.66 -11.70 -6.02
C THR A 86 13.60 -10.76 -6.59
N THR A 87 13.97 -9.49 -6.74
CA THR A 87 13.16 -8.43 -7.36
C THR A 87 12.42 -8.85 -8.65
N PRO A 88 13.04 -9.49 -9.67
CA PRO A 88 12.31 -9.91 -10.87
C PRO A 88 11.28 -11.02 -10.61
N ALA A 89 11.54 -12.00 -9.73
CA ALA A 89 10.57 -13.03 -9.41
C ALA A 89 9.36 -12.43 -8.67
N VAL A 90 9.60 -11.60 -7.65
CA VAL A 90 8.55 -10.90 -6.90
C VAL A 90 7.76 -9.95 -7.80
N GLN A 91 8.43 -9.17 -8.65
CA GLN A 91 7.75 -8.26 -9.58
C GLN A 91 6.95 -9.01 -10.65
N ALA A 92 7.37 -10.19 -11.10
CA ALA A 92 6.55 -11.02 -11.98
C ALA A 92 5.27 -11.51 -11.26
N GLU A 93 5.39 -11.94 -10.00
CA GLU A 93 4.25 -12.41 -9.22
C GLU A 93 3.27 -11.25 -8.90
N ILE A 94 3.75 -10.03 -8.61
CA ILE A 94 2.89 -8.85 -8.43
C ILE A 94 2.29 -8.36 -9.76
N PHE A 95 3.10 -8.22 -10.81
CA PHE A 95 2.66 -7.56 -12.04
C PHE A 95 1.89 -8.47 -13.00
N TYR A 96 2.06 -9.79 -12.92
CA TYR A 96 1.43 -10.78 -13.79
C TYR A 96 0.71 -11.92 -13.04
N GLY A 97 1.07 -12.20 -11.78
CA GLY A 97 0.44 -13.25 -10.97
C GLY A 97 1.11 -14.62 -11.06
N VAL A 98 2.32 -14.66 -11.63
CA VAL A 98 3.09 -15.89 -11.89
C VAL A 98 4.18 -16.05 -10.84
N LYS A 99 4.09 -17.11 -10.02
CA LYS A 99 5.15 -17.50 -9.08
C LYS A 99 6.45 -17.77 -9.85
N SER A 100 7.59 -17.36 -9.29
CA SER A 100 8.94 -17.80 -9.70
C SER A 100 9.20 -17.79 -11.23
N ALA A 101 8.69 -16.77 -11.93
CA ALA A 101 8.75 -16.65 -13.40
C ALA A 101 10.16 -16.45 -13.99
N VAL A 102 11.17 -16.33 -13.12
CA VAL A 102 12.59 -16.48 -13.44
C VAL A 102 13.24 -17.29 -12.30
N PRO A 103 14.24 -18.14 -12.58
CA PRO A 103 14.86 -19.00 -11.56
C PRO A 103 15.92 -18.27 -10.73
N ALA A 104 16.41 -17.12 -11.19
CA ALA A 104 17.30 -16.24 -10.45
C ALA A 104 17.31 -14.84 -11.09
N PHE A 105 18.06 -13.90 -10.51
CA PHE A 105 18.31 -12.58 -11.09
C PHE A 105 19.09 -12.63 -12.43
N GLY A 106 19.72 -13.77 -12.73
CA GLY A 106 20.28 -14.12 -14.03
C GLY A 106 20.49 -15.62 -14.15
N PHE A 107 20.38 -16.13 -15.37
CA PHE A 107 20.19 -17.55 -15.68
C PHE A 107 20.51 -17.82 -17.16
N MET A 108 20.68 -19.07 -17.56
CA MET A 108 20.75 -19.43 -18.98
C MET A 108 19.36 -19.78 -19.49
N SER A 109 18.91 -19.14 -20.58
CA SER A 109 17.63 -19.50 -21.20
C SER A 109 17.79 -20.78 -21.98
N THR A 110 17.03 -21.84 -21.65
CA THR A 110 17.11 -23.13 -22.33
C THR A 110 16.82 -23.04 -23.82
N GLU A 111 15.87 -22.19 -24.21
CA GLU A 111 15.45 -21.94 -25.60
C GLU A 111 16.58 -21.37 -26.47
N SER A 112 17.33 -20.38 -25.97
CA SER A 112 18.35 -19.66 -26.76
C SER A 112 19.80 -19.91 -26.35
N GLN A 113 20.05 -20.63 -25.25
CA GLN A 113 21.38 -20.89 -24.67
C GLN A 113 22.16 -19.60 -24.32
N GLU A 114 21.46 -18.48 -24.18
CA GLU A 114 21.98 -17.17 -23.80
C GLU A 114 21.96 -16.99 -22.28
N MET A 115 23.00 -16.37 -21.72
CA MET A 115 23.00 -15.92 -20.32
C MET A 115 22.18 -14.63 -20.21
N LEU A 116 20.97 -14.73 -19.68
CA LEU A 116 20.08 -13.60 -19.40
C LEU A 116 20.33 -13.04 -18.00
N ARG A 117 20.16 -11.71 -17.85
CA ARG A 117 20.36 -11.00 -16.58
C ARG A 117 19.32 -9.88 -16.45
N MET A 118 18.59 -9.81 -15.34
CA MET A 118 17.34 -9.02 -15.27
C MET A 118 17.53 -7.49 -15.17
N TYR A 119 18.77 -6.98 -15.08
CA TYR A 119 19.05 -5.55 -15.31
C TYR A 119 19.18 -5.20 -16.80
N GLU A 120 19.17 -6.18 -17.72
CA GLU A 120 19.40 -5.98 -19.15
C GLU A 120 18.10 -5.86 -19.93
N SER A 121 18.07 -4.89 -20.86
CA SER A 121 16.89 -4.60 -21.68
C SER A 121 16.42 -5.77 -22.52
N ASN A 122 17.31 -6.67 -22.96
CA ASN A 122 16.91 -7.84 -23.74
C ASN A 122 16.18 -8.87 -22.85
N ALA A 123 16.82 -9.29 -21.76
CA ALA A 123 16.28 -10.26 -20.81
C ALA A 123 14.92 -9.84 -20.23
N ALA A 124 14.83 -8.61 -19.72
CA ALA A 124 13.58 -8.09 -19.14
C ALA A 124 12.44 -8.04 -20.16
N ASN A 125 12.71 -7.66 -21.42
CA ASN A 125 11.70 -7.68 -22.48
C ASN A 125 11.35 -9.11 -22.94
N LYS A 126 12.29 -10.07 -22.95
CA LYS A 126 11.99 -11.48 -23.30
C LYS A 126 10.98 -12.09 -22.32
N VAL A 127 11.23 -11.91 -21.02
CA VAL A 127 10.34 -12.41 -19.95
C VAL A 127 9.01 -11.65 -19.91
N GLU A 128 9.01 -10.31 -20.01
CA GLU A 128 7.78 -9.49 -20.10
C GLU A 128 6.90 -9.91 -21.30
N LYS A 129 7.54 -10.25 -22.43
CA LYS A 129 6.83 -10.78 -23.60
C LYS A 129 6.26 -12.17 -23.34
N GLN A 130 7.06 -13.12 -22.83
CA GLN A 130 6.60 -14.49 -22.54
C GLN A 130 5.38 -14.50 -21.59
N LEU A 131 5.41 -13.69 -20.54
CA LEU A 131 4.28 -13.52 -19.61
C LEU A 131 3.03 -12.93 -20.29
N THR A 132 3.21 -11.99 -21.22
CA THR A 132 2.11 -11.35 -21.95
C THR A 132 1.54 -12.28 -23.05
N ASP A 133 2.38 -13.00 -23.78
CA ASP A 133 2.01 -13.97 -24.81
C ASP A 133 1.28 -15.19 -24.20
N ALA A 134 1.60 -15.56 -22.95
CA ALA A 134 0.86 -16.54 -22.14
C ALA A 134 -0.49 -16.02 -21.59
N GLY A 135 -0.83 -14.75 -21.83
CA GLY A 135 -2.14 -14.17 -21.48
C GLY A 135 -2.25 -13.59 -20.07
N HIS A 136 -1.15 -13.42 -19.32
CA HIS A 136 -1.22 -12.84 -17.97
C HIS A 136 -1.45 -11.31 -18.02
N GLU A 137 -2.57 -10.85 -17.46
CA GLU A 137 -2.93 -9.41 -17.49
C GLU A 137 -1.91 -8.54 -16.73
N PRO A 138 -1.27 -7.54 -17.35
CA PRO A 138 -0.35 -6.64 -16.67
C PRO A 138 -1.06 -5.70 -15.67
N LEU A 139 -0.46 -5.47 -14.49
CA LEU A 139 -1.04 -4.65 -13.41
C LEU A 139 -1.03 -3.14 -13.66
N LEU A 140 0.01 -2.59 -14.29
CA LEU A 140 0.24 -1.14 -14.42
C LEU A 140 -0.34 -0.54 -15.72
N GLN A 141 -1.38 -1.14 -16.28
CA GLN A 141 -2.08 -0.62 -17.46
C GLN A 141 -2.59 0.81 -17.23
N GLN A 142 -2.29 1.71 -18.18
CA GLN A 142 -2.55 3.16 -18.09
C GLN A 142 -1.83 3.88 -16.93
N GLY A 143 -0.93 3.21 -16.21
CA GLY A 143 -0.13 3.74 -15.10
C GLY A 143 1.30 4.14 -15.50
N SER A 144 2.13 4.40 -14.49
CA SER A 144 3.58 4.65 -14.63
C SER A 144 4.41 3.80 -13.67
N CYS A 145 5.67 3.54 -14.01
CA CYS A 145 6.58 2.76 -13.18
C CYS A 145 7.97 3.40 -13.08
N TYR A 146 8.55 3.41 -11.87
CA TYR A 146 9.87 3.97 -11.59
C TYR A 146 10.81 2.91 -11.01
N VAL A 147 11.96 2.70 -11.65
CA VAL A 147 13.02 1.77 -11.19
C VAL A 147 12.53 0.31 -11.08
N SER A 148 11.59 -0.05 -11.96
CA SER A 148 11.01 -1.40 -12.11
C SER A 148 11.86 -2.25 -13.06
N VAL A 149 11.85 -3.59 -12.92
CA VAL A 149 12.45 -4.51 -13.91
C VAL A 149 11.57 -4.56 -15.17
N PHE A 150 10.27 -4.75 -14.97
CA PHE A 150 9.26 -4.83 -16.02
C PHE A 150 8.51 -3.50 -16.18
N ARG A 151 7.87 -3.29 -17.33
CA ARG A 151 6.94 -2.17 -17.55
C ARG A 151 5.54 -2.49 -17.06
N ALA A 152 5.18 -3.77 -16.97
CA ALA A 152 3.91 -4.23 -16.42
C ALA A 152 2.69 -3.55 -17.07
N GLY A 153 2.74 -3.34 -18.39
CA GLY A 153 1.66 -2.68 -19.15
C GLY A 153 1.66 -1.14 -19.11
N ALA A 154 2.61 -0.50 -18.43
CA ALA A 154 2.82 0.94 -18.55
C ALA A 154 3.28 1.32 -19.98
N GLU A 155 2.82 2.47 -20.49
CA GLU A 155 3.26 2.96 -21.80
C GLU A 155 4.78 3.23 -21.80
N HIS A 156 5.44 3.09 -22.96
CA HIS A 156 6.91 3.19 -23.05
C HIS A 156 7.45 4.58 -22.66
N ASN A 157 6.59 5.61 -22.64
CA ASN A 157 6.92 6.97 -22.21
C ASN A 157 6.65 7.22 -20.72
N GLU A 158 6.00 6.28 -20.03
CA GLU A 158 5.57 6.33 -18.61
C GLU A 158 6.35 5.32 -17.74
N ALA A 159 7.19 4.49 -18.38
CA ALA A 159 8.17 3.65 -17.72
C ALA A 159 9.51 4.39 -17.61
N HIS A 160 10.05 4.48 -16.39
CA HIS A 160 11.14 5.39 -16.06
C HIS A 160 12.25 4.68 -15.28
N PHE A 161 13.48 4.74 -15.81
CA PHE A 161 14.63 4.01 -15.28
C PHE A 161 14.38 2.50 -15.13
N CYS A 162 13.64 1.93 -16.09
CA CYS A 162 13.31 0.50 -16.18
C CYS A 162 14.20 -0.15 -17.26
N PRO A 163 14.81 -1.33 -17.04
CA PRO A 163 15.58 -2.04 -18.06
C PRO A 163 14.84 -2.20 -19.39
N ALA A 164 13.54 -2.52 -19.35
CA ALA A 164 12.70 -2.68 -20.54
C ALA A 164 12.38 -1.35 -21.28
N SER A 165 12.76 -0.18 -20.76
CA SER A 165 12.60 1.13 -21.42
C SER A 165 13.74 2.10 -21.06
N GLN A 166 14.77 2.19 -21.91
CA GLN A 166 16.02 2.88 -21.58
C GLN A 166 15.91 4.41 -21.44
N GLY A 167 16.05 4.87 -20.19
CA GLY A 167 16.43 6.24 -19.83
C GLY A 167 15.29 7.26 -19.82
N TRP A 168 15.66 8.53 -19.93
CA TRP A 168 14.71 9.66 -19.91
C TRP A 168 13.73 9.57 -21.09
N GLY A 169 12.43 9.53 -20.80
CA GLY A 169 11.36 9.41 -21.80
C GLY A 169 11.32 10.60 -22.78
N PRO A 170 10.71 10.44 -23.97
CA PRO A 170 10.73 11.44 -25.04
C PRO A 170 10.32 12.85 -24.60
N SER A 171 9.31 12.97 -23.74
CA SER A 171 8.80 14.24 -23.19
C SER A 171 9.86 15.10 -22.49
N LEU A 172 10.97 14.51 -22.01
CA LEU A 172 12.07 15.23 -21.37
C LEU A 172 13.26 15.48 -22.33
N LYS A 173 13.36 14.73 -23.42
CA LYS A 173 14.24 15.04 -24.58
C LYS A 173 13.65 16.16 -25.45
N GLU A 174 12.33 16.25 -25.53
CA GLU A 174 11.56 17.31 -26.20
C GLU A 174 11.34 18.56 -25.32
N ALA A 175 11.71 18.50 -24.04
CA ALA A 175 11.61 19.61 -23.11
C ALA A 175 12.64 20.71 -23.47
N GLY A 176 12.17 21.80 -24.09
CA GLY A 176 13.03 22.92 -24.48
C GLY A 176 13.80 23.52 -23.28
N PRO A 177 14.95 24.21 -23.50
CA PRO A 177 15.88 24.58 -22.43
C PRO A 177 15.26 25.34 -21.24
N LEU A 178 14.26 26.19 -21.51
CA LEU A 178 13.51 26.91 -20.47
C LEU A 178 12.76 25.96 -19.51
N ALA A 179 12.25 24.83 -20.00
CA ALA A 179 11.58 23.82 -19.18
C ALA A 179 12.56 23.09 -18.26
N LEU A 180 13.75 22.73 -18.77
CA LEU A 180 14.81 22.17 -17.94
C LEU A 180 15.28 23.17 -16.87
N ILE A 181 15.48 24.45 -17.23
CA ILE A 181 15.88 25.51 -16.29
C ILE A 181 14.83 25.71 -15.20
N VAL A 182 13.54 25.82 -15.52
CA VAL A 182 12.52 26.02 -14.47
C VAL A 182 12.18 24.72 -13.74
N MET A 183 12.41 23.53 -14.32
CA MET A 183 12.39 22.26 -13.57
C MET A 183 13.49 22.23 -12.51
N LEU A 184 14.71 22.67 -12.84
CA LEU A 184 15.81 22.83 -11.89
C LEU A 184 15.45 23.86 -10.80
N LEU A 185 14.94 25.04 -11.17
CA LEU A 185 14.56 26.10 -10.22
C LEU A 185 13.37 25.70 -9.31
N ALA A 186 12.34 25.06 -9.84
CA ALA A 186 11.19 24.58 -9.06
C ALA A 186 11.59 23.51 -8.03
N ASN A 187 12.65 22.75 -8.33
CA ASN A 187 13.22 21.75 -7.45
C ASN A 187 14.53 22.22 -6.79
N LEU A 188 14.87 23.52 -6.81
CA LEU A 188 16.18 24.03 -6.35
C LEU A 188 16.52 23.65 -4.91
N TRP A 189 15.53 23.67 -4.01
CA TRP A 189 15.73 23.18 -2.64
C TRP A 189 16.01 21.68 -2.57
N SER A 190 15.38 20.89 -3.44
CA SER A 190 15.72 19.46 -3.59
C SER A 190 17.13 19.30 -4.13
N LEU A 191 17.54 20.08 -5.14
CA LEU A 191 18.91 20.05 -5.68
C LEU A 191 19.97 20.45 -4.64
N ILE A 192 19.74 21.51 -3.86
CA ILE A 192 20.64 21.94 -2.78
C ILE A 192 20.73 20.86 -1.69
N ARG A 193 19.59 20.27 -1.29
CA ARG A 193 19.57 19.16 -0.32
C ARG A 193 20.25 17.91 -0.87
N THR A 194 20.01 17.56 -2.13
CA THR A 194 20.69 16.47 -2.84
C THR A 194 22.19 16.72 -2.83
N LEU A 195 22.66 17.89 -3.29
CA LEU A 195 24.09 18.27 -3.31
C LEU A 195 24.73 18.21 -1.92
N GLY A 196 24.04 18.68 -0.88
CA GLY A 196 24.49 18.57 0.51
C GLY A 196 24.58 17.12 1.00
N LEU A 197 23.65 16.25 0.59
CA LEU A 197 23.72 14.81 0.84
C LEU A 197 24.85 14.15 0.04
N LEU A 198 25.10 14.53 -1.22
CA LEU A 198 26.23 14.01 -2.01
C LEU A 198 27.56 14.39 -1.37
N LEU A 199 27.68 15.62 -0.87
CA LEU A 199 28.89 16.11 -0.19
C LEU A 199 29.12 15.39 1.14
N LEU A 200 28.06 15.21 1.94
CA LEU A 200 28.13 14.42 3.17
C LEU A 200 28.54 12.97 2.90
N GLU A 201 27.96 12.35 1.87
CA GLU A 201 28.29 10.98 1.47
C GLU A 201 29.69 10.83 0.90
N PHE A 202 30.17 11.83 0.14
CA PHE A 202 31.56 11.88 -0.29
C PHE A 202 32.51 11.94 0.92
N ILE A 203 32.23 12.81 1.91
CA ILE A 203 33.02 12.92 3.14
C ILE A 203 32.97 11.61 3.96
N LEU A 204 31.80 11.01 4.15
CA LEU A 204 31.65 9.73 4.85
C LEU A 204 32.40 8.61 4.12
N SER A 205 32.32 8.56 2.79
CA SER A 205 33.03 7.55 1.99
C SER A 205 34.55 7.74 2.03
N VAL A 206 35.05 8.97 2.11
CA VAL A 206 36.47 9.26 2.32
C VAL A 206 36.92 8.88 3.75
N VAL A 207 36.08 9.06 4.76
CA VAL A 207 36.38 8.63 6.15
C VAL A 207 36.35 7.10 6.29
N ASP A 208 35.42 6.42 5.60
CA ASP A 208 35.38 4.97 5.53
C ASP A 208 36.61 4.43 4.76
N PHE A 209 36.97 5.02 3.61
CA PHE A 209 38.19 4.69 2.86
C PHE A 209 39.46 4.82 3.72
N LEU A 210 39.60 5.91 4.49
CA LEU A 210 40.71 6.10 5.43
C LEU A 210 40.74 5.07 6.58
N ARG A 211 39.64 4.36 6.84
CA ARG A 211 39.60 3.19 7.73
C ARG A 211 39.85 1.88 6.99
N GLY A 212 39.32 1.73 5.77
CA GLY A 212 39.56 0.58 4.87
C GLY A 212 41.04 0.39 4.55
N MET A 213 41.80 1.49 4.47
CA MET A 213 43.27 1.50 4.41
C MET A 213 43.96 0.78 5.57
N VAL A 214 43.31 0.64 6.73
CA VAL A 214 43.84 -0.09 7.90
C VAL A 214 43.47 -1.58 7.85
N THR A 215 42.47 -1.96 7.06
CA THR A 215 41.96 -3.34 6.94
C THR A 215 42.23 -4.00 5.57
N GLY A 216 43.00 -3.36 4.69
CA GLY A 216 43.57 -3.99 3.50
C GLY A 216 42.62 -4.23 2.31
N GLN A 217 41.55 -3.44 2.17
CA GLN A 217 40.61 -3.56 1.04
C GLN A 217 41.13 -2.91 -0.25
N ASP A 218 40.59 -3.33 -1.42
CA ASP A 218 41.06 -2.91 -2.75
C ASP A 218 40.74 -1.44 -3.08
N LEU A 219 41.75 -0.57 -2.93
CA LEU A 219 41.62 0.90 -3.00
C LEU A 219 40.99 1.41 -4.31
N LEU A 220 41.32 0.82 -5.46
CA LEU A 220 40.89 1.36 -6.76
C LEU A 220 39.43 1.05 -7.05
N ARG A 221 38.96 -0.14 -6.64
CA ARG A 221 37.53 -0.49 -6.69
C ARG A 221 36.73 0.41 -5.74
N GLU A 222 37.19 0.64 -4.51
CA GLU A 222 36.45 1.48 -3.56
C GLU A 222 36.21 2.91 -4.09
N LEU A 223 37.25 3.57 -4.62
CA LEU A 223 37.19 4.95 -5.08
C LEU A 223 36.24 5.16 -6.27
N MET A 224 36.29 4.26 -7.26
CA MET A 224 35.50 4.38 -8.51
C MET A 224 33.99 4.23 -8.30
N PHE A 225 33.56 3.57 -7.23
CA PHE A 225 32.14 3.33 -6.96
C PHE A 225 31.43 4.51 -6.26
N ILE A 226 32.17 5.43 -5.63
CA ILE A 226 31.56 6.54 -4.86
C ILE A 226 30.61 7.41 -5.72
N PRO A 227 30.97 7.84 -6.95
CA PRO A 227 30.07 8.63 -7.80
C PRO A 227 28.83 7.86 -8.24
N THR A 228 29.01 6.59 -8.64
CA THR A 228 27.93 5.68 -9.07
C THR A 228 26.92 5.44 -7.96
N ARG A 229 27.39 5.10 -6.76
CA ARG A 229 26.57 4.90 -5.56
C ARG A 229 25.78 6.16 -5.19
N ILE A 230 26.42 7.33 -5.25
CA ILE A 230 25.77 8.63 -5.01
C ILE A 230 24.68 8.91 -6.06
N ALA A 231 24.88 8.52 -7.32
CA ALA A 231 23.86 8.63 -8.36
C ALA A 231 22.66 7.69 -8.12
N ILE A 232 22.90 6.38 -7.90
CA ILE A 232 21.84 5.39 -7.74
C ILE A 232 21.06 5.59 -6.43
N THR A 233 21.76 5.73 -5.29
CA THR A 233 21.08 5.76 -3.98
C THR A 233 20.44 7.11 -3.63
N ILE A 234 20.85 8.21 -4.29
CA ILE A 234 20.36 9.57 -3.97
C ILE A 234 19.72 10.23 -5.18
N LEU A 235 20.45 10.42 -6.29
CA LEU A 235 19.92 11.17 -7.44
C LEU A 235 18.71 10.47 -8.06
N LEU A 236 18.79 9.15 -8.31
CA LEU A 236 17.69 8.36 -8.87
C LEU A 236 16.46 8.34 -7.95
N ARG A 237 16.66 8.16 -6.64
CA ARG A 237 15.58 8.25 -5.63
C ARG A 237 14.87 9.59 -5.69
N GLU A 238 15.63 10.69 -5.74
CA GLU A 238 15.06 12.04 -5.75
C GLU A 238 14.35 12.37 -7.07
N LEU A 239 14.89 11.94 -8.21
CA LEU A 239 14.25 12.07 -9.53
C LEU A 239 12.94 11.28 -9.59
N SER A 240 12.95 10.01 -9.20
CA SER A 240 11.75 9.16 -9.17
C SER A 240 10.71 9.69 -8.18
N THR A 241 11.13 10.20 -7.01
CA THR A 241 10.24 10.90 -6.07
C THR A 241 9.61 12.16 -6.69
N VAL A 242 10.32 12.89 -7.55
CA VAL A 242 9.75 14.04 -8.28
C VAL A 242 8.77 13.58 -9.35
N GLY A 243 9.10 12.52 -10.10
CA GLY A 243 8.25 11.91 -11.13
C GLY A 243 6.92 11.37 -10.60
N VAL A 244 6.95 10.48 -9.60
CA VAL A 244 5.73 9.98 -8.92
C VAL A 244 4.84 11.13 -8.44
N LYS A 245 5.43 12.22 -7.93
CA LYS A 245 4.72 13.42 -7.51
C LYS A 245 4.19 14.29 -8.64
N ILE A 246 4.66 14.11 -9.87
CA ILE A 246 4.09 14.68 -11.10
C ILE A 246 2.92 13.82 -11.56
N ASP A 247 3.05 12.49 -11.52
CA ASP A 247 2.00 11.54 -11.95
C ASP A 247 0.78 11.53 -11.03
N ILE A 248 1.01 11.62 -9.71
CA ILE A 248 -0.03 11.90 -8.72
C ILE A 248 -0.80 13.19 -9.06
N ALA A 249 -0.11 14.19 -9.62
CA ALA A 249 -0.67 15.46 -10.07
C ALA A 249 -1.18 15.45 -11.54
N ARG A 250 -0.99 14.35 -12.28
CA ARG A 250 -1.59 14.08 -13.59
C ARG A 250 -2.88 13.27 -13.48
N GLY A 251 -3.00 12.40 -12.47
CA GLY A 251 -4.18 11.57 -12.23
C GLY A 251 -4.11 10.18 -12.88
N LEU A 252 -2.93 9.55 -12.88
CA LEU A 252 -2.79 8.16 -13.32
C LEU A 252 -3.47 7.20 -12.32
N PRO A 253 -4.10 6.10 -12.78
CA PRO A 253 -4.85 5.19 -11.90
C PRO A 253 -3.93 4.38 -10.97
N VAL A 254 -2.75 3.98 -11.44
CA VAL A 254 -1.77 3.22 -10.67
C VAL A 254 -0.36 3.73 -10.97
N ILE A 255 0.47 3.82 -9.93
CA ILE A 255 1.85 4.31 -10.01
C ILE A 255 2.72 3.38 -9.17
N TYR A 256 3.77 2.82 -9.75
CA TYR A 256 4.75 1.99 -9.04
C TYR A 256 6.10 2.70 -8.89
N ILE A 257 6.75 2.53 -7.75
CA ILE A 257 8.14 2.98 -7.53
C ILE A 257 8.91 1.99 -6.66
N ASN A 258 10.11 1.62 -7.12
CA ASN A 258 11.11 0.91 -6.34
C ASN A 258 12.16 1.88 -5.75
N LEU A 259 12.70 1.53 -4.57
CA LEU A 259 13.61 2.36 -3.78
C LEU A 259 14.89 1.59 -3.40
N LEU A 260 15.73 1.26 -4.40
CA LEU A 260 17.05 0.55 -4.35
C LEU A 260 18.06 1.00 -3.27
N GLY A 261 17.78 2.06 -2.51
CA GLY A 261 18.76 2.70 -1.63
C GLY A 261 19.20 1.89 -0.41
N TYR A 262 18.48 0.81 -0.07
CA TYR A 262 18.87 -0.13 0.99
C TYR A 262 19.67 -1.31 0.42
N ASP A 263 19.08 -2.08 -0.50
CA ASP A 263 19.71 -3.14 -1.31
C ASP A 263 21.17 -2.83 -1.72
N GLU A 264 21.40 -1.71 -2.42
CA GLU A 264 22.74 -1.26 -2.86
C GLU A 264 23.78 -1.13 -1.73
N GLN A 265 23.34 -0.93 -0.48
CA GLN A 265 24.21 -0.79 0.69
C GLN A 265 24.30 -2.07 1.52
N ALA A 266 23.22 -2.83 1.58
CA ALA A 266 23.20 -4.15 2.22
C ALA A 266 24.16 -5.09 1.47
N HIS A 267 24.08 -5.17 0.13
CA HIS A 267 25.03 -5.90 -0.72
C HIS A 267 26.50 -5.61 -0.41
N ARG A 268 26.87 -4.35 -0.20
CA ARG A 268 28.29 -3.96 -0.03
C ARG A 268 28.81 -4.01 1.42
N ARG A 269 27.93 -3.91 2.42
CA ARG A 269 28.33 -3.70 3.83
C ARG A 269 27.63 -4.61 4.84
N GLY A 270 26.74 -5.48 4.38
CA GLY A 270 25.81 -6.27 5.20
C GLY A 270 24.50 -5.52 5.49
N PRO A 271 23.32 -6.17 5.42
CA PRO A 271 22.02 -5.58 5.78
C PRO A 271 21.99 -5.01 7.20
N SER A 272 22.70 -5.62 8.15
CA SER A 272 22.74 -5.16 9.54
C SER A 272 23.57 -3.88 9.76
N SER A 273 24.24 -3.37 8.72
CA SER A 273 25.22 -2.28 8.82
C SER A 273 24.59 -0.91 9.14
N LYS A 274 25.36 -0.12 9.91
CA LYS A 274 25.03 1.29 10.20
C LYS A 274 24.87 2.14 8.94
N PHE A 275 25.45 1.72 7.82
CA PHE A 275 25.34 2.44 6.55
C PHE A 275 24.03 2.14 5.82
N ALA A 276 23.66 0.87 5.66
CA ALA A 276 22.36 0.50 5.08
C ALA A 276 21.21 1.11 5.92
N HIS A 277 21.32 1.04 7.25
CA HIS A 277 20.38 1.69 8.18
C HIS A 277 20.39 3.25 8.13
N TRP A 278 21.38 3.88 7.49
CA TRP A 278 21.40 5.33 7.29
C TRP A 278 20.61 5.75 6.04
N THR A 279 20.68 4.99 4.94
CA THR A 279 19.93 5.32 3.71
C THR A 279 18.42 5.20 3.87
N LEU A 280 17.96 4.34 4.80
CA LEU A 280 16.55 4.23 5.21
C LEU A 280 15.93 5.58 5.60
N LYS A 281 16.72 6.53 6.16
CA LYS A 281 16.23 7.89 6.45
C LYS A 281 15.84 8.66 5.17
N GLY A 282 16.59 8.47 4.10
CA GLY A 282 16.31 9.09 2.80
C GLY A 282 15.13 8.44 2.07
N ILE A 283 14.88 7.16 2.35
CA ILE A 283 13.73 6.37 1.86
C ILE A 283 12.46 6.80 2.61
N ASP A 284 12.45 6.78 3.95
CA ASP A 284 11.36 7.27 4.81
C ASP A 284 10.92 8.69 4.43
N ASP A 285 11.90 9.60 4.28
CA ASP A 285 11.65 10.99 3.88
C ASP A 285 11.13 11.10 2.43
N ALA A 286 11.50 10.20 1.52
CA ALA A 286 10.96 10.12 0.16
C ALA A 286 9.51 9.64 0.13
N ILE A 287 9.21 8.55 0.85
CA ILE A 287 7.85 8.03 1.03
C ILE A 287 6.97 9.11 1.66
N ALA A 288 7.47 9.82 2.68
CA ALA A 288 6.78 10.96 3.27
C ALA A 288 6.41 12.04 2.23
N ARG A 289 7.26 12.31 1.23
CA ARG A 289 6.97 13.28 0.16
C ARG A 289 5.93 12.76 -0.84
N ILE A 290 5.96 11.46 -1.16
CA ILE A 290 5.00 10.78 -2.06
C ILE A 290 3.62 10.71 -1.40
N TRP A 291 3.54 10.19 -0.18
CA TRP A 291 2.31 10.03 0.59
C TRP A 291 1.58 11.37 0.80
N ARG A 292 2.32 12.44 1.14
CA ARG A 292 1.76 13.81 1.25
C ARG A 292 1.37 14.43 -0.10
N ALA A 293 1.83 13.91 -1.23
CA ALA A 293 1.32 14.33 -2.54
C ALA A 293 0.03 13.58 -2.88
N ALA A 294 -0.01 12.26 -2.65
CA ALA A 294 -1.18 11.40 -2.84
C ALA A 294 -2.40 11.96 -2.09
N HIS A 295 -2.27 12.12 -0.77
CA HIS A 295 -3.33 12.64 0.12
C HIS A 295 -3.72 14.12 -0.12
N ARG A 296 -2.96 14.84 -0.96
CA ARG A 296 -3.22 16.24 -1.32
C ARG A 296 -3.55 16.41 -2.81
N SER A 297 -3.78 15.32 -3.54
CA SER A 297 -4.10 15.39 -4.95
C SER A 297 -5.40 16.15 -5.21
N SER A 298 -5.51 16.65 -6.44
CA SER A 298 -6.63 17.42 -6.96
C SER A 298 -7.45 16.65 -8.00
N ARG A 299 -7.08 15.39 -8.31
CA ARG A 299 -7.55 14.62 -9.47
C ARG A 299 -7.98 13.17 -9.23
N ARG A 300 -7.43 12.50 -8.21
CA ARG A 300 -7.80 11.15 -7.78
C ARG A 300 -7.56 11.00 -6.29
N HIS A 301 -8.29 10.10 -5.64
CA HIS A 301 -8.05 9.72 -4.25
C HIS A 301 -7.10 8.51 -4.20
N TYR A 302 -5.81 8.81 -4.05
CA TYR A 302 -4.73 7.82 -3.97
C TYR A 302 -4.59 7.24 -2.57
N ASP A 303 -4.68 5.91 -2.46
CA ASP A 303 -4.10 5.17 -1.35
C ASP A 303 -2.66 4.76 -1.70
N VAL A 304 -1.86 4.47 -0.68
CA VAL A 304 -0.41 4.30 -0.78
C VAL A 304 -0.05 3.04 -0.03
N TRP A 305 0.42 2.01 -0.73
CA TRP A 305 0.79 0.73 -0.15
C TRP A 305 2.32 0.59 -0.20
N ILE A 306 2.92 0.15 0.90
CA ILE A 306 4.37 0.11 1.08
C ILE A 306 4.75 -1.33 1.45
N TYR A 307 5.73 -1.92 0.77
CA TYR A 307 6.21 -3.27 1.06
C TYR A 307 7.71 -3.40 0.78
N SER A 308 8.33 -4.47 1.28
CA SER A 308 9.59 -4.99 0.75
C SER A 308 9.30 -6.11 -0.24
N ASP A 309 10.09 -6.27 -1.29
CA ASP A 309 9.98 -7.42 -2.19
C ASP A 309 10.62 -8.67 -1.56
N HIS A 310 11.85 -8.53 -1.10
CA HIS A 310 12.60 -9.51 -0.31
C HIS A 310 13.43 -8.81 0.76
N GLY A 311 14.16 -9.57 1.56
CA GLY A 311 15.23 -9.07 2.40
C GLY A 311 16.62 -9.42 1.88
N GLN A 312 17.59 -9.51 2.78
CA GLN A 312 18.94 -10.02 2.54
C GLN A 312 19.47 -10.68 3.82
N GLU A 313 20.32 -11.70 3.69
CA GLU A 313 21.16 -12.22 4.77
C GLU A 313 22.50 -11.45 4.85
N ASP A 314 23.10 -11.37 6.05
CA ASP A 314 24.54 -11.06 6.16
C ASP A 314 25.32 -12.31 5.71
N SER A 315 26.23 -12.18 4.74
CA SER A 315 26.85 -13.33 4.05
C SER A 315 28.34 -13.15 3.73
N THR A 316 29.06 -14.27 3.58
CA THR A 316 30.49 -14.29 3.21
C THR A 316 30.67 -14.72 1.74
N PRO A 317 31.47 -14.00 0.92
CA PRO A 317 31.81 -14.46 -0.42
C PRO A 317 32.59 -15.79 -0.41
N TYR A 318 32.17 -16.74 -1.24
CA TYR A 318 32.86 -18.04 -1.43
C TYR A 318 34.37 -17.86 -1.66
N GLU A 319 34.76 -16.89 -2.50
CA GLU A 319 36.17 -16.62 -2.83
C GLU A 319 36.98 -16.12 -1.64
N THR A 320 36.35 -15.40 -0.72
CA THR A 320 36.99 -14.92 0.52
C THR A 320 37.17 -16.05 1.54
N LEU A 321 36.25 -17.01 1.57
CA LEU A 321 36.30 -18.17 2.46
C LEU A 321 37.25 -19.27 1.97
N HIS A 322 37.36 -19.46 0.64
CA HIS A 322 38.09 -20.59 0.04
C HIS A 322 39.31 -20.20 -0.82
N GLY A 323 39.55 -18.91 -1.06
CA GLY A 323 40.73 -18.43 -1.79
C GLY A 323 40.74 -18.69 -3.30
N ARG A 324 39.60 -19.08 -3.89
CA ARG A 324 39.41 -19.36 -5.32
C ARG A 324 37.95 -19.17 -5.74
N SER A 325 37.69 -19.06 -7.04
CA SER A 325 36.31 -18.93 -7.53
C SER A 325 35.48 -20.21 -7.29
N PHE A 326 34.16 -20.05 -7.17
CA PHE A 326 33.25 -21.20 -7.11
C PHE A 326 33.25 -22.00 -8.44
N ALA A 327 33.47 -21.33 -9.57
CA ALA A 327 33.52 -21.95 -10.89
C ALA A 327 34.72 -22.92 -11.02
N ASP A 328 35.91 -22.48 -10.61
CA ASP A 328 37.10 -23.33 -10.52
C ASP A 328 36.86 -24.50 -9.56
N ALA A 329 36.19 -24.24 -8.43
CA ALA A 329 35.92 -25.26 -7.44
C ALA A 329 35.01 -26.39 -7.97
N VAL A 330 33.95 -26.05 -8.72
CA VAL A 330 33.08 -27.03 -9.39
C VAL A 330 33.84 -27.73 -10.53
N SER A 331 34.62 -27.01 -11.33
CA SER A 331 35.41 -27.60 -12.42
C SER A 331 36.40 -28.65 -11.89
N ASP A 332 37.12 -28.36 -10.80
CA ASP A 332 37.99 -29.31 -10.12
C ASP A 332 37.22 -30.49 -9.51
N ALA A 333 36.06 -30.23 -8.89
CA ALA A 333 35.23 -31.27 -8.29
C ALA A 333 34.80 -32.35 -9.30
N LEU A 334 34.56 -31.95 -10.55
CA LEU A 334 34.11 -32.81 -11.64
C LEU A 334 35.25 -33.33 -12.54
N SER A 335 36.45 -32.78 -12.43
CA SER A 335 37.62 -33.14 -13.26
C SER A 335 38.02 -34.63 -13.21
N ASP A 336 37.74 -35.32 -12.10
CA ASP A 336 38.00 -36.75 -11.91
C ASP A 336 37.00 -37.66 -12.67
N LEU A 337 35.94 -37.11 -13.29
CA LEU A 337 34.83 -37.89 -13.85
C LEU A 337 34.99 -38.25 -15.34
N PRO A 338 34.38 -39.37 -15.80
CA PRO A 338 34.43 -39.77 -17.21
C PRO A 338 33.75 -38.74 -18.14
N GLN A 339 34.55 -38.18 -19.06
CA GLN A 339 34.14 -37.07 -19.93
C GLN A 339 33.65 -35.84 -19.14
N SER A 340 34.41 -35.43 -18.12
CA SER A 340 34.24 -34.14 -17.44
C SER A 340 34.18 -32.97 -18.44
N PRO A 341 33.31 -31.95 -18.25
CA PRO A 341 33.21 -30.81 -19.16
C PRO A 341 34.52 -30.03 -19.29
N HIS A 342 34.91 -29.67 -20.50
CA HIS A 342 36.18 -28.99 -20.77
C HIS A 342 36.04 -27.46 -20.68
N GLY A 343 36.41 -26.91 -19.53
CA GLY A 343 36.31 -25.48 -19.22
C GLY A 343 34.88 -25.05 -18.88
N TYR A 344 34.70 -23.76 -18.57
CA TYR A 344 33.41 -23.23 -18.15
C TYR A 344 33.11 -21.81 -18.67
N ARG A 345 31.84 -21.41 -18.60
CA ARG A 345 31.35 -20.03 -18.77
C ARG A 345 30.78 -19.56 -17.43
N ALA A 346 31.35 -18.53 -16.82
CA ALA A 346 30.86 -17.96 -15.55
C ALA A 346 30.55 -16.46 -15.70
N THR A 347 29.59 -15.95 -14.92
CA THR A 347 29.07 -14.57 -15.06
C THR A 347 29.67 -13.54 -14.09
N GLY A 348 30.54 -13.94 -13.16
CA GLY A 348 30.63 -13.33 -11.82
C GLY A 348 31.73 -12.28 -11.50
N GLU A 349 32.77 -12.04 -12.32
CA GLU A 349 33.93 -11.23 -11.89
C GLU A 349 33.65 -9.74 -11.55
N GLN A 350 32.49 -9.21 -11.93
CA GLN A 350 32.10 -7.82 -11.68
C GLN A 350 30.68 -7.74 -11.10
N GLY A 351 30.56 -7.16 -9.90
CA GLY A 351 29.28 -7.01 -9.20
C GLY A 351 28.28 -6.10 -9.93
N VAL A 352 27.00 -6.50 -9.88
CA VAL A 352 25.85 -5.89 -10.58
C VAL A 352 25.76 -4.36 -10.42
N GLN A 353 26.23 -3.81 -9.31
CA GLN A 353 26.25 -2.37 -9.00
C GLN A 353 26.97 -1.52 -10.08
N LEU A 354 28.05 -2.02 -10.69
CA LEU A 354 28.73 -1.32 -11.78
C LEU A 354 27.86 -1.25 -13.04
N GLN A 355 27.05 -2.28 -13.29
CA GLN A 355 26.28 -2.42 -14.52
C GLN A 355 24.91 -1.73 -14.42
N ARG A 356 24.35 -1.56 -13.21
CA ARG A 356 23.19 -0.68 -12.93
C ARG A 356 23.40 0.79 -13.36
N VAL A 357 24.65 1.23 -13.60
CA VAL A 357 24.96 2.52 -14.28
C VAL A 357 24.24 2.67 -15.63
N ARG A 358 24.01 1.56 -16.36
CA ARG A 358 23.32 1.55 -17.66
C ARG A 358 21.91 2.19 -17.59
N LEU A 359 21.25 2.20 -16.42
CA LEU A 359 19.93 2.81 -16.19
C LEU A 359 19.86 4.33 -16.47
N PHE A 360 20.98 5.07 -16.34
CA PHE A 360 21.00 6.51 -16.61
C PHE A 360 21.04 6.84 -18.11
N GLY A 361 21.60 5.94 -18.92
CA GLY A 361 21.70 6.03 -20.37
C GLY A 361 22.70 7.06 -20.92
N GLY A 362 23.14 6.84 -22.16
CA GLY A 362 23.88 7.81 -22.97
C GLY A 362 25.37 7.52 -23.14
N GLN A 363 25.86 7.78 -24.36
CA GLN A 363 27.24 7.50 -24.81
C GLN A 363 28.35 8.14 -23.96
N TRP A 364 28.06 9.24 -23.25
CA TRP A 364 29.02 9.88 -22.35
C TRP A 364 29.25 9.07 -21.08
N VAL A 365 28.19 8.50 -20.49
CA VAL A 365 28.30 7.67 -19.28
C VAL A 365 29.01 6.35 -19.62
N GLN A 366 28.67 5.73 -20.76
CA GLN A 366 29.35 4.53 -21.28
C GLN A 366 30.83 4.77 -21.61
N LYS A 367 31.24 6.02 -21.90
CA LYS A 367 32.66 6.38 -22.11
C LYS A 367 33.43 6.66 -20.81
N LEU A 368 32.75 7.01 -19.72
CA LEU A 368 33.36 7.17 -18.40
C LEU A 368 33.47 5.84 -17.65
N PHE A 369 32.53 4.92 -17.89
CA PHE A 369 32.50 3.58 -17.34
C PHE A 369 32.39 2.57 -18.50
N PRO A 370 33.50 2.27 -19.21
CA PRO A 370 33.51 1.26 -20.26
C PRO A 370 33.25 -0.12 -19.64
N ILE A 371 32.07 -0.65 -19.91
CA ILE A 371 31.68 -2.03 -19.60
C ILE A 371 31.64 -2.74 -20.95
N GLU A 372 32.54 -3.70 -21.15
CA GLU A 372 32.54 -4.51 -22.37
C GLU A 372 31.19 -5.23 -22.53
N ASP A 373 30.62 -5.17 -23.72
CA ASP A 373 29.41 -5.95 -24.04
C ASP A 373 29.79 -7.42 -24.26
N PRO A 374 28.87 -8.38 -23.97
CA PRO A 374 29.15 -9.80 -24.14
C PRO A 374 29.63 -10.11 -25.56
N VAL A 375 30.77 -10.78 -25.69
CA VAL A 375 31.36 -11.06 -27.01
C VAL A 375 30.56 -12.14 -27.72
N ASP A 376 29.87 -11.75 -28.79
CA ASP A 376 29.21 -12.66 -29.74
C ASP A 376 30.20 -13.75 -30.20
N ARG A 377 29.92 -15.02 -29.87
CA ARG A 377 30.73 -16.17 -30.26
C ARG A 377 29.83 -17.37 -30.58
N GLN A 378 29.93 -17.84 -31.82
CA GLN A 378 29.10 -18.91 -32.37
C GLN A 378 29.45 -20.31 -31.83
N GLU A 379 28.63 -21.27 -32.25
CA GLU A 379 28.44 -22.61 -31.68
C GLU A 379 29.64 -23.57 -31.83
N GLY A 380 29.66 -24.55 -30.92
CA GLY A 380 30.61 -25.66 -30.83
C GLY A 380 30.67 -26.13 -29.38
N ASP A 381 30.36 -27.41 -29.13
CA ASP A 381 30.20 -28.08 -27.81
C ASP A 381 30.18 -27.14 -26.60
N ALA A 382 28.97 -26.74 -26.17
CA ALA A 382 28.80 -25.76 -25.11
C ALA A 382 29.45 -26.25 -23.79
N PRO A 383 30.50 -25.58 -23.28
CA PRO A 383 31.11 -25.95 -22.01
C PRO A 383 30.14 -25.69 -20.85
N MET A 384 30.45 -26.27 -19.68
CA MET A 384 29.67 -26.08 -18.45
C MET A 384 29.43 -24.60 -18.19
N ALA A 385 28.17 -24.19 -17.97
CA ALA A 385 27.85 -22.81 -17.64
C ALA A 385 27.44 -22.69 -16.17
N LEU A 386 27.78 -21.55 -15.57
CA LEU A 386 27.45 -21.18 -14.21
C LEU A 386 26.85 -19.77 -14.20
N SER A 387 25.64 -19.63 -13.66
CA SER A 387 25.14 -18.35 -13.17
C SER A 387 25.25 -18.31 -11.66
N ALA A 388 26.10 -17.42 -11.14
CA ALA A 388 26.35 -17.24 -9.71
C ALA A 388 26.09 -15.78 -9.33
N MET A 389 25.02 -15.53 -8.56
CA MET A 389 24.64 -14.23 -7.99
C MET A 389 23.79 -14.48 -6.75
N GLY A 390 24.06 -13.80 -5.63
CA GLY A 390 23.42 -14.15 -4.36
C GLY A 390 23.94 -15.47 -3.77
N PRO A 391 23.18 -16.07 -2.83
CA PRO A 391 23.47 -17.39 -2.28
C PRO A 391 22.96 -18.52 -3.20
N LEU A 392 22.65 -18.25 -4.47
CA LEU A 392 22.31 -19.27 -5.47
C LEU A 392 23.34 -19.33 -6.59
N ALA A 393 23.66 -20.56 -7.00
CA ALA A 393 24.46 -20.86 -8.17
C ALA A 393 23.75 -21.91 -9.05
N LEU A 394 23.40 -21.54 -10.27
CA LEU A 394 22.73 -22.38 -11.25
C LEU A 394 23.77 -22.98 -12.22
N LEU A 395 23.85 -24.31 -12.28
CA LEU A 395 24.82 -25.06 -13.09
C LEU A 395 24.13 -25.71 -14.30
N TYR A 396 24.74 -25.57 -15.48
CA TYR A 396 24.19 -26.03 -16.75
C TYR A 396 25.23 -26.83 -17.56
N ASN A 397 24.73 -27.75 -18.40
CA ASN A 397 25.50 -28.62 -19.28
C ASN A 397 26.43 -29.58 -18.51
N VAL A 398 25.99 -30.04 -17.33
CA VAL A 398 26.78 -30.88 -16.39
C VAL A 398 26.73 -32.36 -16.78
N HIS A 399 27.19 -32.68 -17.99
CA HIS A 399 27.00 -33.99 -18.61
C HIS A 399 28.16 -34.97 -18.36
N CYS A 400 28.27 -35.51 -17.14
CA CYS A 400 29.28 -36.52 -16.79
C CYS A 400 28.82 -37.93 -17.19
N LYS A 401 29.55 -38.61 -18.09
CA LYS A 401 29.06 -39.83 -18.76
C LYS A 401 28.90 -41.01 -17.80
N GLY A 402 27.66 -41.50 -17.67
CA GLY A 402 27.33 -42.65 -16.84
C GLY A 402 27.47 -42.41 -15.33
N THR A 403 27.65 -41.16 -14.90
CA THR A 403 27.67 -40.79 -13.48
C THR A 403 26.26 -40.34 -13.08
N PRO A 404 25.62 -40.93 -12.06
CA PRO A 404 24.28 -40.55 -11.66
C PRO A 404 24.27 -39.20 -10.91
N PRO A 405 23.16 -38.42 -10.94
CA PRO A 405 23.14 -37.06 -10.39
C PRO A 405 23.39 -36.95 -8.89
N ASP A 406 23.00 -37.95 -8.10
CA ASP A 406 23.30 -38.02 -6.65
C ASP A 406 24.82 -37.99 -6.40
N LYS A 407 25.58 -38.71 -7.21
CA LYS A 407 27.05 -38.77 -7.12
C LYS A 407 27.71 -37.46 -7.55
N ILE A 408 27.11 -36.75 -8.51
CA ILE A 408 27.56 -35.42 -8.94
C ILE A 408 27.28 -34.39 -7.85
N ALA A 409 26.06 -34.36 -7.29
CA ALA A 409 25.69 -33.48 -6.17
C ALA A 409 26.57 -33.72 -4.93
N GLN A 410 26.82 -35.00 -4.59
CA GLN A 410 27.78 -35.35 -3.54
C GLN A 410 29.16 -34.76 -3.81
N LEU A 411 29.72 -34.99 -5.01
CA LEU A 411 31.07 -34.52 -5.34
C LEU A 411 31.19 -32.99 -5.27
N ILE A 412 30.16 -32.26 -5.71
CA ILE A 412 30.11 -30.80 -5.59
C ILE A 412 30.15 -30.40 -4.11
N VAL A 413 29.28 -30.93 -3.24
CA VAL A 413 29.30 -30.62 -1.80
C VAL A 413 30.64 -31.00 -1.15
N ASP A 414 31.10 -32.24 -1.36
CA ASP A 414 32.29 -32.79 -0.71
C ASP A 414 33.59 -32.06 -1.13
N LYS A 415 33.70 -31.61 -2.39
CA LYS A 415 34.91 -30.95 -2.93
C LYS A 415 34.85 -29.42 -2.86
N THR A 416 33.69 -28.80 -3.07
CA THR A 416 33.57 -27.32 -3.04
C THR A 416 33.27 -26.77 -1.66
N LYS A 417 32.68 -27.56 -0.77
CA LYS A 417 32.10 -27.12 0.51
C LYS A 417 30.90 -26.16 0.38
N ALA A 418 30.23 -26.17 -0.78
CA ALA A 418 28.88 -25.61 -0.89
C ALA A 418 27.95 -26.28 0.16
N PRO A 419 27.14 -25.51 0.93
CA PRO A 419 26.29 -26.06 1.99
C PRO A 419 25.26 -27.09 1.51
N MET A 420 24.71 -26.91 0.31
CA MET A 420 23.64 -27.75 -0.25
C MET A 420 23.61 -27.70 -1.79
N VAL A 421 23.32 -28.83 -2.42
CA VAL A 421 23.11 -28.96 -3.88
C VAL A 421 21.83 -29.75 -4.14
N LEU A 422 20.98 -29.28 -5.05
CA LEU A 422 19.71 -29.89 -5.44
C LEU A 422 19.67 -30.18 -6.96
N TYR A 423 18.82 -31.13 -7.36
CA TYR A 423 18.52 -31.44 -8.76
C TYR A 423 17.12 -32.05 -8.92
N GLU A 424 16.59 -31.97 -10.13
CA GLU A 424 15.34 -32.62 -10.53
C GLU A 424 15.58 -34.10 -10.89
N ASP A 425 15.00 -35.03 -10.12
CA ASP A 425 14.93 -36.45 -10.48
C ASP A 425 13.78 -36.68 -11.47
N LYS A 426 14.11 -36.49 -12.76
CA LYS A 426 13.23 -36.74 -13.92
C LYS A 426 12.81 -38.21 -14.08
N THR A 427 13.25 -39.14 -13.22
CA THR A 427 12.85 -40.55 -13.23
C THR A 427 11.79 -40.91 -12.19
N THR A 428 11.59 -40.07 -11.17
CA THR A 428 10.59 -40.29 -10.10
C THR A 428 9.50 -39.23 -10.20
N LEU A 429 8.24 -39.65 -10.26
CA LEU A 429 7.06 -38.77 -10.16
C LEU A 429 6.36 -38.95 -8.82
N GLU A 430 5.80 -37.87 -8.30
CA GLU A 430 5.03 -37.78 -7.05
C GLU A 430 3.78 -36.91 -7.23
N PRO A 431 2.77 -36.99 -6.35
CA PRO A 431 1.66 -36.04 -6.35
C PRO A 431 2.15 -34.65 -5.91
N GLY A 432 1.94 -33.63 -6.74
CA GLY A 432 2.20 -32.23 -6.39
C GLY A 432 1.12 -31.62 -5.49
N PRO A 433 1.27 -30.36 -5.04
CA PRO A 433 0.32 -29.69 -4.14
C PRO A 433 -1.12 -29.64 -4.69
N ASP A 434 -1.28 -29.41 -5.99
CA ASP A 434 -2.59 -29.40 -6.69
C ASP A 434 -3.08 -30.80 -7.10
N GLY A 435 -2.36 -31.87 -6.72
CA GLY A 435 -2.65 -33.27 -7.06
C GLY A 435 -2.10 -33.74 -8.42
N GLU A 436 -1.67 -32.83 -9.29
CA GLU A 436 -1.02 -33.17 -10.57
C GLU A 436 0.37 -33.80 -10.37
N PRO A 437 0.82 -34.74 -11.24
CA PRO A 437 2.12 -35.38 -11.08
C PRO A 437 3.29 -34.41 -11.33
N VAL A 438 4.19 -34.29 -10.34
CA VAL A 438 5.44 -33.52 -10.45
C VAL A 438 6.66 -34.44 -10.33
N THR A 439 7.79 -33.99 -10.86
CA THR A 439 9.09 -34.65 -10.71
C THR A 439 9.64 -34.50 -9.31
N LYS A 440 10.30 -35.55 -8.79
CA LYS A 440 10.88 -35.52 -7.44
C LYS A 440 12.10 -34.60 -7.40
N VAL A 441 12.26 -33.82 -6.33
CA VAL A 441 13.48 -33.04 -6.09
C VAL A 441 14.34 -33.74 -5.05
N ARG A 442 15.62 -33.91 -5.37
CA ARG A 442 16.62 -34.55 -4.51
C ARG A 442 17.81 -33.62 -4.31
N GLY A 443 18.62 -33.89 -3.30
CA GLY A 443 19.86 -33.15 -3.09
C GLY A 443 20.87 -33.85 -2.20
N TRP A 444 22.00 -33.18 -2.01
CA TRP A 444 23.05 -33.54 -1.08
C TRP A 444 23.43 -32.33 -0.22
N TRP A 445 23.73 -32.57 1.05
CA TRP A 445 24.21 -31.57 2.01
C TRP A 445 25.13 -32.24 3.05
N ARG A 446 25.53 -31.51 4.11
CA ARG A 446 26.51 -31.97 5.11
C ARG A 446 26.16 -33.30 5.81
N GLU A 447 24.87 -33.70 5.83
CA GLU A 447 24.41 -34.93 6.48
C GLU A 447 24.12 -36.08 5.49
N GLY A 448 24.45 -35.90 4.21
CA GLY A 448 24.26 -36.90 3.15
C GLY A 448 23.21 -36.50 2.12
N ALA A 449 22.54 -37.50 1.53
CA ALA A 449 21.42 -37.28 0.63
C ALA A 449 20.17 -36.80 1.37
N PHE A 450 19.30 -36.08 0.66
CA PHE A 450 17.96 -35.69 1.12
C PHE A 450 16.97 -35.60 -0.05
N SER A 451 15.68 -35.46 0.23
CA SER A 451 14.63 -35.25 -0.79
C SER A 451 13.58 -34.25 -0.30
N LEU A 452 13.00 -33.47 -1.24
CA LEU A 452 11.93 -32.52 -0.95
C LEU A 452 10.59 -33.09 -1.41
N PRO A 453 9.49 -32.90 -0.65
CA PRO A 453 9.40 -32.05 0.55
C PRO A 453 9.80 -32.72 1.89
N GLU A 454 10.07 -34.03 1.95
CA GLU A 454 10.13 -34.79 3.21
C GLU A 454 11.25 -34.35 4.18
N ASP A 455 12.44 -34.08 3.66
CA ASP A 455 13.57 -33.55 4.45
C ASP A 455 13.55 -32.00 4.53
N GLY A 456 12.46 -31.35 4.10
CA GLY A 456 12.37 -29.89 3.98
C GLY A 456 12.64 -29.15 5.28
N HIS A 457 11.91 -29.48 6.35
CA HIS A 457 12.16 -28.91 7.69
C HIS A 457 13.56 -29.22 8.22
N LYS A 458 14.18 -30.32 7.78
CA LYS A 458 15.55 -30.69 8.15
C LYS A 458 16.60 -29.74 7.54
N ILE A 459 16.36 -29.24 6.32
CA ILE A 459 17.27 -28.31 5.63
C ILE A 459 16.96 -26.83 5.89
N MET A 460 15.70 -26.47 6.21
CA MET A 460 15.31 -25.09 6.56
C MET A 460 15.45 -24.78 8.05
N GLY A 461 15.18 -25.78 8.92
CA GLY A 461 15.15 -25.65 10.37
C GLY A 461 13.84 -25.08 10.92
N GLU A 462 13.48 -25.53 12.12
CA GLU A 462 12.23 -25.17 12.83
C GLU A 462 12.02 -23.65 13.04
N ASP A 463 13.12 -22.87 13.05
CA ASP A 463 13.09 -21.41 13.23
C ASP A 463 12.80 -20.62 11.93
N HIS A 464 12.70 -21.27 10.76
CA HIS A 464 12.44 -20.58 9.49
C HIS A 464 10.95 -20.16 9.39
N PRO A 465 10.62 -18.87 9.21
CA PRO A 465 9.25 -18.36 9.40
C PRO A 465 8.22 -18.80 8.34
N PHE A 466 8.68 -19.36 7.21
CA PHE A 466 7.87 -19.86 6.09
C PHE A 466 8.44 -21.19 5.58
N ALA A 467 8.71 -22.13 6.49
CA ALA A 467 9.47 -23.35 6.18
C ALA A 467 8.81 -24.21 5.08
N ASP A 468 7.49 -24.43 5.17
CA ASP A 468 6.76 -25.23 4.20
C ASP A 468 6.71 -24.55 2.82
N GLU A 469 6.43 -23.25 2.76
CA GLU A 469 6.34 -22.49 1.50
C GLU A 469 7.72 -22.31 0.83
N ALA A 470 8.79 -22.16 1.62
CA ALA A 470 10.15 -22.12 1.11
C ALA A 470 10.62 -23.48 0.57
N VAL A 471 10.18 -24.59 1.16
CA VAL A 471 10.43 -25.94 0.63
C VAL A 471 9.68 -26.18 -0.67
N GLU A 472 8.40 -25.78 -0.75
CA GLU A 472 7.60 -25.88 -1.98
C GLU A 472 8.23 -25.04 -3.11
N ASP A 473 8.50 -23.76 -2.88
CA ASP A 473 9.05 -22.88 -3.91
C ASP A 473 10.51 -23.23 -4.27
N LEU A 474 11.34 -23.73 -3.34
CA LEU A 474 12.69 -24.24 -3.67
C LEU A 474 12.62 -25.51 -4.54
N ALA A 475 11.68 -26.41 -4.27
CA ALA A 475 11.45 -27.56 -5.13
C ALA A 475 10.93 -27.14 -6.52
N ASN A 476 10.02 -26.16 -6.57
CA ASN A 476 9.49 -25.61 -7.83
C ASN A 476 10.57 -24.83 -8.63
N LEU A 477 11.50 -24.15 -7.94
CA LEU A 477 12.69 -23.58 -8.56
C LEU A 477 13.56 -24.66 -9.21
N CYS A 478 13.80 -25.79 -8.54
CA CYS A 478 14.56 -26.90 -9.11
C CYS A 478 13.87 -27.54 -10.34
N ARG A 479 12.56 -27.36 -10.50
CA ARG A 479 11.75 -27.78 -11.66
C ARG A 479 11.59 -26.69 -12.73
N HIS A 480 12.05 -25.47 -12.49
CA HIS A 480 11.91 -24.37 -13.44
C HIS A 480 12.81 -24.64 -14.66
N PRO A 481 12.32 -24.55 -15.92
CA PRO A 481 13.08 -24.96 -17.11
C PRO A 481 14.49 -24.36 -17.21
N ASP A 482 14.61 -23.06 -16.92
CA ASP A 482 15.88 -22.31 -16.98
C ASP A 482 16.74 -22.41 -15.69
N ALA A 483 16.43 -23.28 -14.73
CA ALA A 483 17.22 -23.44 -13.49
C ALA A 483 18.52 -24.23 -13.66
N GLY A 484 18.65 -25.02 -14.73
CA GLY A 484 19.84 -25.82 -15.04
C GLY A 484 19.74 -27.28 -14.58
N ASP A 485 20.88 -27.98 -14.63
CA ASP A 485 20.99 -29.39 -14.20
C ASP A 485 21.07 -29.52 -12.67
N PHE A 486 21.70 -28.55 -12.00
CA PHE A 486 21.86 -28.50 -10.55
C PHE A 486 21.70 -27.08 -10.01
N VAL A 487 20.97 -26.95 -8.90
CA VAL A 487 20.81 -25.72 -8.13
C VAL A 487 21.65 -25.82 -6.86
N VAL A 488 22.66 -24.96 -6.72
CA VAL A 488 23.51 -24.89 -5.53
C VAL A 488 22.99 -23.79 -4.59
N SER A 489 22.80 -24.12 -3.32
CA SER A 489 22.46 -23.15 -2.27
C SER A 489 23.64 -22.90 -1.34
N GLY A 490 23.97 -21.62 -1.16
CA GLY A 490 24.90 -21.07 -0.19
C GLY A 490 24.32 -20.95 1.22
N TRP A 491 23.06 -21.33 1.44
CA TRP A 491 22.39 -21.32 2.73
C TRP A 491 21.66 -22.65 3.04
N CYS A 492 21.72 -23.09 4.29
CA CYS A 492 20.87 -24.12 4.90
C CYS A 492 20.91 -24.00 6.44
N ALA A 493 20.02 -24.70 7.13
CA ALA A 493 19.84 -24.65 8.59
C ALA A 493 21.15 -24.82 9.38
N GLY A 494 21.49 -23.83 10.22
CA GLY A 494 22.70 -23.86 11.04
C GLY A 494 23.99 -23.84 10.21
N HIS A 495 24.01 -23.12 9.09
CA HIS A 495 25.22 -22.72 8.36
C HIS A 495 25.22 -21.20 8.17
N GLU A 496 26.39 -20.55 8.18
CA GLU A 496 26.48 -19.13 7.81
C GLU A 496 26.24 -18.96 6.31
N SER A 497 25.55 -17.88 5.89
CA SER A 497 25.22 -17.68 4.48
C SER A 497 26.48 -17.41 3.63
N ILE A 498 26.65 -18.19 2.57
CA ILE A 498 27.69 -18.00 1.56
C ILE A 498 27.06 -17.36 0.32
N SER A 499 27.61 -16.24 -0.15
CA SER A 499 27.31 -15.76 -1.51
C SER A 499 28.32 -16.32 -2.51
N PHE A 500 27.85 -16.67 -3.70
CA PHE A 500 28.71 -17.04 -4.83
C PHE A 500 29.16 -15.80 -5.64
N ALA A 501 28.81 -14.60 -5.19
CA ALA A 501 29.30 -13.32 -5.68
C ALA A 501 30.11 -12.56 -4.59
N ILE A 502 30.77 -11.46 -4.97
CA ILE A 502 31.61 -10.65 -4.07
C ILE A 502 30.76 -9.57 -3.39
N GLU A 503 30.05 -9.97 -2.33
CA GLU A 503 29.08 -9.16 -1.58
C GLU A 503 29.00 -9.60 -0.10
N SER A 504 28.64 -8.67 0.79
CA SER A 504 28.54 -8.89 2.25
C SER A 504 27.09 -8.98 2.75
N GLY A 505 26.14 -8.57 1.92
CA GLY A 505 24.74 -8.95 2.02
C GLY A 505 24.35 -9.67 0.75
N SER A 506 23.46 -10.65 0.82
CA SER A 506 23.02 -11.40 -0.36
C SER A 506 21.56 -11.83 -0.28
N HIS A 507 20.95 -12.07 -1.43
CA HIS A 507 19.58 -12.55 -1.56
C HIS A 507 19.38 -13.37 -2.84
N GLY A 508 18.35 -14.21 -2.83
CA GLY A 508 17.89 -15.01 -3.97
C GLY A 508 17.57 -16.46 -3.60
N GLY A 509 18.12 -16.96 -2.48
CA GLY A 509 17.88 -18.29 -1.95
C GLY A 509 16.64 -18.36 -1.04
N ALA A 510 16.77 -19.16 0.02
CA ALA A 510 15.70 -19.53 0.93
C ALA A 510 16.02 -19.21 2.41
N GLY A 511 17.01 -18.35 2.68
CA GLY A 511 17.35 -17.92 4.04
C GLY A 511 16.21 -17.09 4.69
N PRO A 512 16.05 -17.17 6.02
CA PRO A 512 14.91 -16.56 6.71
C PRO A 512 14.85 -15.04 6.58
N ASN A 513 15.98 -14.33 6.52
CA ASN A 513 15.98 -12.90 6.26
C ASN A 513 15.83 -12.56 4.76
N GLU A 514 16.09 -13.50 3.84
CA GLU A 514 15.82 -13.31 2.41
C GLU A 514 14.32 -13.33 2.14
N THR A 515 13.63 -14.34 2.70
CA THR A 515 12.21 -14.63 2.45
C THR A 515 11.25 -13.79 3.30
N HIS A 516 11.71 -13.24 4.43
CA HIS A 516 10.90 -12.45 5.37
C HIS A 516 10.82 -10.97 5.00
N ALA A 517 10.02 -10.68 3.98
CA ALA A 517 9.57 -9.33 3.66
C ALA A 517 8.46 -8.84 4.62
N PHE A 518 7.93 -7.63 4.35
CA PHE A 518 6.83 -7.04 5.09
C PHE A 518 5.87 -6.28 4.18
N ALA A 519 4.62 -6.18 4.62
CA ALA A 519 3.58 -5.34 4.02
C ALA A 519 3.11 -4.29 5.03
N LEU A 520 3.11 -3.01 4.63
CA LEU A 520 2.68 -1.86 5.43
C LEU A 520 1.46 -1.23 4.73
N MET A 521 0.27 -1.70 5.12
CA MET A 521 -0.99 -1.47 4.41
C MET A 521 -1.95 -0.53 5.16
N PRO A 522 -2.78 0.26 4.46
CA PRO A 522 -3.93 0.94 5.07
C PRO A 522 -4.83 -0.03 5.82
N GLY A 523 -5.40 0.37 6.95
CA GLY A 523 -6.16 -0.50 7.88
C GLY A 523 -7.48 -1.08 7.37
N ASP A 524 -7.81 -0.84 6.10
CA ASP A 524 -8.93 -1.40 5.33
C ASP A 524 -8.48 -2.42 4.26
N ILE A 525 -7.17 -2.72 4.16
CA ILE A 525 -6.56 -3.62 3.16
C ILE A 525 -5.79 -4.74 3.88
N HIS A 526 -6.48 -5.85 4.17
CA HIS A 526 -5.92 -7.02 4.87
C HIS A 526 -5.49 -8.14 3.91
N PHE A 527 -4.60 -9.03 4.39
CA PHE A 527 -4.28 -10.29 3.70
C PHE A 527 -5.51 -11.21 3.63
N PRO A 528 -5.60 -12.11 2.62
CA PRO A 528 -6.75 -13.01 2.49
C PRO A 528 -6.89 -13.96 3.68
N GLU A 529 -8.13 -14.32 4.03
CA GLU A 529 -8.47 -15.29 5.09
C GLU A 529 -8.17 -16.75 4.66
N ASN A 530 -6.94 -17.02 4.20
CA ASN A 530 -6.46 -18.33 3.73
C ASN A 530 -5.87 -19.21 4.85
N GLY A 531 -5.76 -18.69 6.07
CA GLY A 531 -5.18 -19.38 7.24
C GLY A 531 -3.67 -19.18 7.43
N LEU A 532 -2.93 -18.63 6.45
CA LEU A 532 -1.47 -18.46 6.53
C LEU A 532 -1.01 -17.27 7.37
N GLY A 533 -1.88 -16.29 7.61
CA GLY A 533 -1.62 -15.13 8.49
C GLY A 533 -0.58 -14.13 7.97
N HIS A 534 -0.21 -14.20 6.68
CA HIS A 534 0.78 -13.35 6.05
C HIS A 534 0.46 -13.12 4.56
N TRP A 535 1.13 -12.15 3.93
CA TRP A 535 0.98 -11.84 2.51
C TRP A 535 1.93 -12.64 1.62
N ARG A 536 1.50 -13.08 0.44
CA ARG A 536 2.38 -13.41 -0.69
C ARG A 536 2.31 -12.31 -1.77
N PRO A 537 3.34 -12.06 -2.60
CA PRO A 537 3.27 -11.16 -3.76
C PRO A 537 1.98 -11.23 -4.60
N LYS A 538 1.47 -12.44 -4.89
CA LYS A 538 0.18 -12.64 -5.61
C LYS A 538 -1.03 -12.08 -4.88
N ASP A 539 -1.02 -11.99 -3.54
CA ASP A 539 -2.14 -11.46 -2.76
C ASP A 539 -2.18 -9.94 -2.80
N ILE A 540 -1.01 -9.28 -2.74
CA ILE A 540 -0.88 -7.83 -2.96
C ILE A 540 -1.42 -7.46 -4.35
N ARG A 541 -1.11 -8.27 -5.38
CA ARG A 541 -1.69 -8.15 -6.72
C ARG A 541 -3.20 -8.29 -6.71
N ASN A 542 -3.74 -9.34 -6.08
CA ASN A 542 -5.18 -9.60 -6.07
C ASN A 542 -5.95 -8.46 -5.39
N ALA A 543 -5.46 -7.99 -4.24
CA ALA A 543 -5.97 -6.82 -3.54
C ALA A 543 -5.90 -5.56 -4.43
N ALA A 544 -4.76 -5.30 -5.09
CA ALA A 544 -4.59 -4.15 -5.97
C ALA A 544 -5.56 -4.18 -7.16
N LEU A 545 -5.76 -5.35 -7.78
CA LEU A 545 -6.73 -5.53 -8.86
C LEU A 545 -8.17 -5.37 -8.38
N ALA A 546 -8.53 -5.85 -7.19
CA ALA A 546 -9.87 -5.63 -6.62
C ALA A 546 -10.12 -4.14 -6.34
N PHE A 547 -9.16 -3.47 -5.68
CA PHE A 547 -9.20 -2.04 -5.38
C PHE A 547 -9.30 -1.16 -6.64
N LEU A 548 -8.57 -1.50 -7.71
CA LEU A 548 -8.64 -0.79 -9.00
C LEU A 548 -9.89 -1.15 -9.83
N LYS A 549 -10.44 -2.38 -9.69
CA LYS A 549 -11.69 -2.79 -10.34
C LYS A 549 -12.93 -2.12 -9.72
N ALA A 550 -12.86 -1.62 -8.49
CA ALA A 550 -13.96 -0.95 -7.81
C ALA A 550 -14.54 0.24 -8.61
N GLN A 551 -13.73 0.97 -9.40
CA GLN A 551 -14.19 1.80 -10.51
C GLN A 551 -13.16 1.82 -11.66
N PRO A 552 -13.50 1.39 -12.89
CA PRO A 552 -12.53 1.18 -13.96
C PRO A 552 -11.93 2.47 -14.54
N ALA A 553 -10.64 2.41 -14.89
CA ALA A 553 -9.92 3.55 -15.47
C ALA A 553 -10.35 3.90 -16.91
N GLN A 554 -11.05 5.03 -17.06
CA GLN A 554 -11.32 5.63 -18.38
C GLN A 554 -10.01 6.02 -19.09
N ARG A 555 -9.93 5.71 -20.39
CA ARG A 555 -8.74 5.99 -21.23
C ARG A 555 -8.34 7.47 -21.17
N LEU A 556 -7.04 7.70 -21.02
CA LEU A 556 -6.40 9.01 -21.08
C LEU A 556 -6.75 9.76 -22.38
N LYS A 557 -6.85 11.09 -22.28
CA LYS A 557 -7.13 11.98 -23.40
C LYS A 557 -5.98 12.96 -23.57
N SER A 558 -5.44 13.05 -24.78
CA SER A 558 -4.46 14.07 -25.14
C SER A 558 -5.00 15.48 -24.84
N PRO A 559 -4.20 16.39 -24.26
CA PRO A 559 -4.62 17.76 -24.06
C PRO A 559 -4.91 18.42 -25.42
N PRO A 560 -5.97 19.26 -25.54
CA PRO A 560 -6.26 19.94 -26.78
C PRO A 560 -5.09 20.85 -27.18
N ALA A 561 -4.77 20.86 -28.48
CA ALA A 561 -3.81 21.80 -29.03
C ALA A 561 -4.24 23.24 -28.73
N ILE A 562 -3.27 24.12 -28.43
CA ILE A 562 -3.54 25.52 -28.06
C ILE A 562 -3.94 26.30 -29.32
N SER A 563 -5.21 26.22 -29.69
CA SER A 563 -5.79 27.03 -30.76
C SER A 563 -6.01 28.47 -30.28
N VAL A 564 -5.43 29.42 -31.00
CA VAL A 564 -5.74 30.85 -30.82
C VAL A 564 -7.17 31.07 -31.32
N ALA A 565 -8.00 31.71 -30.50
CA ALA A 565 -9.43 31.80 -30.75
C ALA A 565 -9.78 32.65 -31.98
N ASN A 566 -10.68 32.12 -32.83
CA ASN A 566 -11.45 32.90 -33.80
C ASN A 566 -12.94 32.84 -33.44
N ARG A 567 -13.71 33.87 -33.86
CA ARG A 567 -15.10 34.11 -33.43
C ARG A 567 -16.15 33.40 -34.33
N PRO A 568 -17.40 33.24 -33.85
CA PRO A 568 -18.31 32.19 -34.32
C PRO A 568 -19.20 32.57 -35.51
N GLY A 569 -19.77 31.55 -36.17
CA GLY A 569 -20.79 31.67 -37.22
C GLY A 569 -21.93 30.66 -37.05
N ALA A 570 -23.13 31.20 -36.80
CA ALA A 570 -24.48 30.78 -37.22
C ALA A 570 -24.90 29.29 -37.44
N THR A 571 -26.15 29.01 -36.98
CA THR A 571 -27.17 28.09 -37.58
C THR A 571 -26.92 26.56 -37.57
N ALA A 572 -27.94 25.68 -37.47
CA ALA A 572 -29.37 25.83 -37.09
C ALA A 572 -30.02 24.44 -36.78
N SER A 573 -31.25 24.47 -36.21
CA SER A 573 -32.38 23.50 -36.38
C SER A 573 -32.19 21.98 -36.14
N GLY A 574 -33.10 21.34 -35.39
CA GLY A 574 -33.08 19.86 -35.26
C GLY A 574 -34.15 19.13 -34.42
N GLY A 575 -35.44 19.54 -34.51
CA GLY A 575 -36.68 18.77 -34.23
C GLY A 575 -36.82 17.66 -33.15
N ASN A 576 -37.95 17.76 -32.41
CA ASN A 576 -38.86 16.66 -31.95
C ASN A 576 -38.34 15.62 -30.92
N SER A 577 -39.00 15.32 -29.78
CA SER A 577 -40.37 14.80 -29.50
C SER A 577 -40.51 13.27 -29.74
N VAL A 578 -41.35 12.47 -29.03
CA VAL A 578 -42.37 12.77 -27.99
C VAL A 578 -42.67 11.51 -27.12
N THR A 579 -42.89 11.68 -25.79
CA THR A 579 -43.63 10.82 -24.79
C THR A 579 -43.44 9.27 -24.79
N SER A 580 -44.07 8.38 -23.99
CA SER A 580 -45.11 8.45 -22.92
C SER A 580 -45.17 7.16 -22.07
N HIS A 581 -45.87 7.26 -20.92
CA HIS A 581 -46.55 6.18 -20.15
C HIS A 581 -45.77 5.29 -19.17
N ALA A 582 -46.53 4.73 -18.22
CA ALA A 582 -46.09 4.11 -16.96
C ALA A 582 -47.06 2.98 -16.52
N PRO A 583 -47.43 2.76 -15.23
CA PRO A 583 -47.15 1.48 -14.55
C PRO A 583 -48.39 0.63 -14.21
N LEU A 584 -48.18 -0.55 -13.60
CA LEU A 584 -49.19 -1.43 -12.98
C LEU A 584 -48.59 -2.18 -11.77
N ALA A 585 -49.43 -2.84 -10.94
CA ALA A 585 -49.09 -3.16 -9.53
C ALA A 585 -49.59 -4.53 -9.00
N ALA A 586 -49.00 -4.97 -7.86
CA ALA A 586 -49.57 -5.80 -6.75
C ALA A 586 -49.99 -7.28 -7.02
N GLU A 587 -50.36 -8.18 -6.06
CA GLU A 587 -50.71 -8.17 -4.59
C GLU A 587 -50.33 -9.57 -3.89
N PRO A 588 -50.80 -10.08 -2.69
CA PRO A 588 -49.95 -10.86 -1.74
C PRO A 588 -50.51 -12.17 -1.08
N ARG A 589 -49.71 -12.86 -0.22
CA ARG A 589 -50.03 -13.78 0.93
C ARG A 589 -48.81 -13.82 1.89
N ARG A 590 -48.82 -14.06 3.22
CA ARG A 590 -49.79 -14.36 4.32
C ARG A 590 -50.05 -15.85 4.74
N GLY A 591 -49.97 -16.11 6.06
CA GLY A 591 -50.08 -17.40 6.81
C GLY A 591 -48.79 -17.60 7.66
N GLU A 592 -48.70 -17.70 9.00
CA GLU A 592 -49.54 -18.26 10.12
C GLU A 592 -49.59 -19.81 10.11
N ASP A 593 -49.48 -20.56 11.23
CA ASP A 593 -49.76 -20.23 12.65
C ASP A 593 -48.79 -20.95 13.68
N PRO A 594 -49.06 -21.35 14.97
CA PRO A 594 -48.26 -20.82 16.10
C PRO A 594 -47.76 -21.79 17.23
N ALA A 595 -47.12 -21.17 18.24
CA ALA A 595 -47.15 -21.46 19.70
C ALA A 595 -46.19 -22.49 20.35
N ALA A 596 -45.36 -21.98 21.28
CA ALA A 596 -45.00 -22.62 22.56
C ALA A 596 -44.57 -21.53 23.58
N THR A 597 -44.77 -21.74 24.89
CA THR A 597 -44.38 -20.78 25.94
C THR A 597 -43.59 -21.49 27.03
N ALA A 598 -42.37 -21.03 27.30
CA ALA A 598 -41.54 -21.49 28.41
C ALA A 598 -40.83 -20.30 29.08
N GLN A 599 -40.66 -20.36 30.41
CA GLN A 599 -39.91 -19.37 31.17
C GLN A 599 -38.48 -19.87 31.40
N GLU A 600 -37.48 -19.17 30.88
CA GLU A 600 -36.09 -19.39 31.28
C GLU A 600 -35.39 -18.08 31.68
N MET A 601 -34.54 -18.18 32.69
CA MET A 601 -33.82 -17.05 33.28
C MET A 601 -32.61 -16.71 32.43
N SER A 602 -32.75 -15.68 31.58
CA SER A 602 -31.69 -15.23 30.66
C SER A 602 -30.39 -14.88 31.38
N LEU A 603 -29.35 -15.65 31.13
CA LEU A 603 -27.96 -15.22 31.29
C LEU A 603 -27.67 -14.15 30.22
N THR A 604 -27.81 -12.87 30.60
CA THR A 604 -27.56 -11.75 29.70
C THR A 604 -26.09 -11.70 29.28
N THR A 605 -25.82 -12.08 28.05
CA THR A 605 -24.53 -11.81 27.41
C THR A 605 -24.44 -10.32 27.05
N SER A 606 -23.24 -9.83 26.73
CA SER A 606 -23.05 -8.42 26.38
C SER A 606 -22.09 -8.29 25.20
N LYS A 607 -22.39 -7.40 24.26
CA LYS A 607 -21.57 -7.14 23.06
C LYS A 607 -21.18 -5.66 22.99
N SER A 608 -20.19 -5.35 22.17
CA SER A 608 -19.77 -3.96 21.93
C SER A 608 -20.48 -3.40 20.70
N LEU A 609 -21.05 -2.21 20.83
CA LEU A 609 -21.64 -1.38 19.77
C LEU A 609 -20.76 -0.15 19.58
N ARG A 610 -20.23 0.07 18.38
CA ARG A 610 -19.40 1.25 18.03
C ARG A 610 -20.27 2.36 17.46
N VAL A 611 -20.34 3.47 18.19
CA VAL A 611 -21.08 4.67 17.79
C VAL A 611 -20.11 5.78 17.38
N MET A 612 -20.28 6.34 16.18
CA MET A 612 -19.58 7.53 15.70
C MET A 612 -20.53 8.73 15.62
N THR A 613 -20.10 9.90 16.08
CA THR A 613 -20.72 11.18 15.72
C THR A 613 -19.74 12.08 14.97
N TYR A 614 -20.19 12.77 13.92
CA TYR A 614 -19.33 13.58 13.06
C TYR A 614 -20.07 14.72 12.34
N ASN A 615 -19.76 15.97 12.70
CA ASN A 615 -20.12 17.12 11.87
C ASN A 615 -19.26 17.11 10.59
N VAL A 616 -19.92 16.98 9.43
CA VAL A 616 -19.25 16.82 8.13
C VAL A 616 -19.03 18.15 7.39
N HIS A 617 -19.54 19.28 7.91
CA HIS A 617 -19.48 20.61 7.30
C HIS A 617 -19.86 20.54 5.81
N ILE A 618 -21.09 20.09 5.49
CA ILE A 618 -21.58 19.82 4.13
C ILE A 618 -20.61 19.02 3.24
N CYS A 619 -19.84 18.08 3.82
CA CYS A 619 -18.77 17.31 3.18
C CYS A 619 -17.63 18.17 2.58
N LYS A 620 -17.45 19.40 3.08
CA LYS A 620 -16.58 20.45 2.52
C LYS A 620 -15.37 20.72 3.41
N GLY A 621 -14.44 19.77 3.41
CA GLY A 621 -13.23 19.78 4.22
C GLY A 621 -12.24 20.93 3.99
N MET A 622 -11.09 20.84 4.66
CA MET A 622 -10.14 21.94 4.92
C MET A 622 -9.24 22.35 3.74
N ASP A 623 -9.43 21.75 2.56
CA ASP A 623 -8.96 22.26 1.28
C ASP A 623 -10.02 23.10 0.53
N GLY A 624 -11.24 23.14 1.05
CA GLY A 624 -12.40 23.79 0.47
C GLY A 624 -12.95 23.07 -0.76
N LYS A 625 -12.64 21.78 -0.96
CA LYS A 625 -13.34 20.89 -1.90
C LYS A 625 -14.56 20.27 -1.22
N LEU A 626 -15.60 20.03 -2.02
CA LEU A 626 -16.72 19.14 -1.68
C LEU A 626 -16.32 17.70 -2.04
N SER A 627 -16.55 16.73 -1.15
CA SER A 627 -16.45 15.29 -1.44
C SER A 627 -17.08 14.49 -0.29
N PRO A 628 -18.28 13.89 -0.50
CA PRO A 628 -18.88 12.93 0.44
C PRO A 628 -18.10 11.59 0.48
N GLU A 629 -17.42 11.23 -0.60
CA GLU A 629 -16.59 10.02 -0.72
C GLU A 629 -15.42 10.04 0.28
N ARG A 630 -14.82 11.22 0.49
CA ARG A 630 -13.80 11.45 1.53
C ARG A 630 -14.37 11.30 2.94
N ILE A 631 -15.66 11.61 3.16
CA ILE A 631 -16.34 11.38 4.45
C ILE A 631 -16.61 9.88 4.63
N ALA A 632 -17.12 9.20 3.60
CA ALA A 632 -17.29 7.75 3.61
C ALA A 632 -15.96 7.02 3.90
N ARG A 633 -14.84 7.42 3.29
CA ARG A 633 -13.51 6.86 3.59
C ARG A 633 -13.04 7.16 5.02
N VAL A 634 -13.41 8.29 5.61
CA VAL A 634 -13.18 8.54 7.04
C VAL A 634 -13.98 7.53 7.87
N ILE A 635 -15.27 7.33 7.57
CA ILE A 635 -16.16 6.45 8.34
C ILE A 635 -15.70 4.99 8.24
N ALA A 636 -15.52 4.47 7.02
CA ALA A 636 -15.11 3.10 6.73
C ALA A 636 -13.85 2.68 7.50
N ARG A 637 -12.85 3.57 7.58
CA ARG A 637 -11.56 3.33 8.26
C ARG A 637 -11.64 3.16 9.79
N TYR A 638 -12.81 3.34 10.41
CA TYR A 638 -13.02 2.99 11.83
C TYR A 638 -14.18 1.99 12.04
N SER A 639 -14.80 1.51 10.96
CA SER A 639 -15.89 0.52 10.93
C SER A 639 -16.93 0.67 12.05
N PRO A 640 -17.61 1.82 12.19
CA PRO A 640 -18.66 2.02 13.19
C PRO A 640 -19.99 1.33 12.82
N ASP A 641 -20.65 0.74 13.81
CA ASP A 641 -21.97 0.12 13.66
C ASP A 641 -23.09 1.15 13.46
N VAL A 642 -22.94 2.32 14.09
CA VAL A 642 -23.90 3.44 14.03
C VAL A 642 -23.14 4.75 13.78
N VAL A 643 -23.62 5.55 12.83
CA VAL A 643 -23.02 6.83 12.45
C VAL A 643 -24.07 7.93 12.49
N ALA A 644 -23.84 8.94 13.33
CA ALA A 644 -24.61 10.17 13.39
C ALA A 644 -23.84 11.29 12.68
N LEU A 645 -24.41 11.84 11.61
CA LEU A 645 -23.82 12.95 10.86
C LEU A 645 -24.59 14.25 11.13
N GLN A 646 -23.86 15.36 11.23
CA GLN A 646 -24.41 16.71 11.31
C GLN A 646 -23.92 17.57 10.13
N GLU A 647 -24.69 18.60 9.77
CA GLU A 647 -24.45 19.48 8.61
C GLU A 647 -24.46 18.78 7.24
N VAL A 648 -25.41 17.88 6.99
CA VAL A 648 -25.54 17.17 5.72
C VAL A 648 -26.44 17.95 4.75
N ASP A 649 -25.96 18.20 3.53
CA ASP A 649 -26.73 18.84 2.45
C ASP A 649 -27.39 17.80 1.53
N VAL A 650 -28.65 18.02 1.16
CA VAL A 650 -29.38 17.19 0.19
C VAL A 650 -30.04 18.09 -0.86
N ARG A 651 -29.67 17.88 -2.13
CA ARG A 651 -30.22 18.55 -3.34
C ARG A 651 -30.04 20.08 -3.38
N ARG A 652 -29.19 20.65 -2.51
CA ARG A 652 -28.92 22.10 -2.44
C ARG A 652 -28.13 22.58 -3.66
N LYS A 653 -28.53 23.73 -4.23
CA LYS A 653 -27.77 24.42 -5.31
C LYS A 653 -26.35 24.78 -4.85
N ARG A 654 -26.10 25.00 -3.54
CA ARG A 654 -24.76 25.28 -2.97
C ARG A 654 -23.78 24.11 -3.07
N THR A 655 -24.27 22.87 -3.16
CA THR A 655 -23.49 21.63 -3.33
C THR A 655 -23.69 20.97 -4.70
N GLY A 656 -24.31 21.67 -5.65
CA GLY A 656 -24.53 21.16 -7.01
C GLY A 656 -25.65 20.14 -7.14
N GLY A 657 -26.54 20.02 -6.14
CA GLY A 657 -27.68 19.10 -6.18
C GLY A 657 -27.40 17.69 -5.62
N ILE A 658 -26.22 17.45 -5.05
CA ILE A 658 -25.83 16.15 -4.47
C ILE A 658 -26.72 15.77 -3.27
N ASP A 659 -27.05 14.50 -3.15
CA ASP A 659 -27.70 13.89 -1.98
C ASP A 659 -26.61 13.23 -1.12
N GLN A 660 -26.05 13.99 -0.17
CA GLN A 660 -24.83 13.57 0.54
C GLN A 660 -25.09 12.39 1.48
N ALA A 661 -26.26 12.35 2.10
CA ALA A 661 -26.66 11.25 2.97
C ALA A 661 -26.73 9.93 2.20
N HIS A 662 -27.45 9.92 1.07
CA HIS A 662 -27.60 8.72 0.24
C HIS A 662 -26.27 8.29 -0.40
N GLN A 663 -25.43 9.25 -0.83
CA GLN A 663 -24.13 8.92 -1.42
C GLN A 663 -23.18 8.27 -0.40
N ILE A 664 -23.11 8.79 0.83
CA ILE A 664 -22.28 8.21 1.89
C ILE A 664 -22.79 6.83 2.30
N SER A 665 -24.11 6.67 2.48
CA SER A 665 -24.69 5.38 2.91
C SER A 665 -24.48 4.28 1.86
N ASN A 666 -24.63 4.59 0.58
CA ASN A 666 -24.39 3.65 -0.52
C ASN A 666 -22.92 3.20 -0.59
N LEU A 667 -21.96 4.10 -0.33
CA LEU A 667 -20.53 3.78 -0.31
C LEU A 667 -20.12 2.93 0.91
N LEU A 668 -20.92 2.94 1.97
CA LEU A 668 -20.70 2.17 3.20
C LEU A 668 -21.56 0.91 3.29
N SER A 669 -22.52 0.72 2.38
CA SER A 669 -23.55 -0.32 2.46
C SER A 669 -24.33 -0.32 3.80
N MET A 670 -24.66 0.88 4.29
CA MET A 670 -25.41 1.09 5.54
C MET A 670 -26.84 1.58 5.25
N ASP A 671 -27.81 1.15 6.06
CA ASP A 671 -29.15 1.76 6.10
C ASP A 671 -29.04 3.22 6.59
N CYS A 672 -29.90 4.11 6.09
CA CYS A 672 -29.76 5.55 6.30
C CYS A 672 -31.10 6.30 6.42
N HIS A 673 -31.24 7.08 7.49
CA HIS A 673 -32.35 8.00 7.70
C HIS A 673 -31.83 9.44 7.85
N PHE A 674 -32.23 10.31 6.92
CA PHE A 674 -31.92 11.74 6.93
C PHE A 674 -33.13 12.59 7.33
N GLN A 675 -32.90 13.63 8.13
CA GLN A 675 -33.89 14.65 8.47
C GLN A 675 -33.40 16.05 8.08
N PRO A 676 -34.08 16.74 7.14
CA PRO A 676 -33.91 18.18 6.98
C PRO A 676 -34.37 18.94 8.24
N ALA A 677 -33.46 19.70 8.84
CA ALA A 677 -33.76 20.78 9.77
C ALA A 677 -34.20 22.06 9.01
N MET A 678 -33.73 22.24 7.78
CA MET A 678 -34.10 23.34 6.90
C MET A 678 -34.67 22.81 5.57
N HIS A 679 -35.76 23.42 5.11
CA HIS A 679 -36.35 23.24 3.78
C HIS A 679 -36.33 24.56 3.01
N LEU A 680 -35.96 24.52 1.73
CA LEU A 680 -36.09 25.65 0.81
C LEU A 680 -36.37 25.10 -0.60
N GLU A 681 -37.61 25.18 -1.06
CA GLU A 681 -38.07 24.44 -2.26
C GLU A 681 -37.77 22.92 -2.10
N ASP A 682 -37.23 22.25 -3.11
CA ASP A 682 -36.73 20.87 -3.02
C ASP A 682 -35.44 20.72 -2.20
N GLU A 683 -34.78 21.82 -1.83
CA GLU A 683 -33.48 21.79 -1.16
C GLU A 683 -33.60 21.53 0.35
N ARG A 684 -32.65 20.73 0.87
CA ARG A 684 -32.68 20.22 2.25
C ARG A 684 -31.31 20.31 2.92
N TYR A 685 -31.30 20.57 4.22
CA TYR A 685 -30.10 20.56 5.06
C TYR A 685 -30.47 20.12 6.49
N GLY A 686 -29.64 19.30 7.11
CA GLY A 686 -29.88 18.80 8.47
C GLY A 686 -28.97 17.63 8.83
N ASP A 687 -29.51 16.69 9.58
CA ASP A 687 -28.76 15.62 10.25
C ASP A 687 -29.15 14.24 9.70
N ALA A 688 -28.28 13.23 9.85
CA ALA A 688 -28.53 11.85 9.44
C ALA A 688 -28.11 10.84 10.51
N ILE A 689 -28.77 9.68 10.54
CA ILE A 689 -28.31 8.48 11.24
C ILE A 689 -28.20 7.35 10.22
N MET A 690 -27.10 6.60 10.27
CA MET A 690 -26.83 5.42 9.45
C MET A 690 -26.44 4.24 10.35
N SER A 691 -26.72 3.00 9.94
CA SER A 691 -26.28 1.80 10.66
C SER A 691 -26.08 0.58 9.75
N THR A 692 -25.26 -0.36 10.22
CA THR A 692 -25.18 -1.74 9.71
C THR A 692 -26.29 -2.66 10.27
N TYR A 693 -27.03 -2.19 11.28
CA TYR A 693 -28.15 -2.89 11.92
C TYR A 693 -29.50 -2.28 11.51
N PRO A 694 -30.61 -3.04 11.60
CA PRO A 694 -31.94 -2.53 11.23
C PRO A 694 -32.32 -1.26 12.00
N LEU A 695 -32.72 -0.24 11.25
CA LEU A 695 -33.11 1.07 11.77
C LEU A 695 -34.64 1.25 11.74
N ARG A 696 -35.22 1.69 12.86
CA ARG A 696 -36.62 2.12 12.95
C ARG A 696 -36.69 3.60 13.34
N LEU A 697 -37.33 4.42 12.52
CA LEU A 697 -37.63 5.82 12.86
C LEU A 697 -38.68 5.88 13.97
N VAL A 698 -38.38 6.57 15.06
CA VAL A 698 -39.33 6.83 16.16
C VAL A 698 -39.85 8.27 16.09
N ARG A 699 -38.96 9.26 16.09
CA ARG A 699 -39.31 10.68 15.93
C ARG A 699 -38.28 11.43 15.10
N LYS A 700 -38.73 12.45 14.36
CA LYS A 700 -37.87 13.48 13.76
C LYS A 700 -38.62 14.80 13.70
N ASP A 701 -38.00 15.89 14.12
CA ASP A 701 -38.69 17.17 14.31
C ASP A 701 -37.73 18.37 14.28
N ILE A 702 -38.30 19.57 14.31
CA ILE A 702 -37.58 20.83 14.53
C ILE A 702 -37.56 21.15 16.03
N LEU A 703 -36.37 21.49 16.56
CA LEU A 703 -36.22 21.89 17.96
C LEU A 703 -36.55 23.38 18.15
N PRO A 704 -36.93 23.83 19.35
CA PRO A 704 -37.22 25.24 19.62
C PRO A 704 -36.06 26.17 19.22
N GLY A 705 -36.40 27.26 18.53
CA GLY A 705 -35.44 28.32 18.22
C GLY A 705 -35.09 29.21 19.43
N PRO A 706 -34.40 30.33 19.19
CA PRO A 706 -34.19 31.39 20.17
C PRO A 706 -35.51 31.87 20.80
N PRO A 707 -35.47 32.50 21.99
CA PRO A 707 -36.65 33.13 22.57
C PRO A 707 -37.27 34.18 21.64
N GLU A 708 -38.60 34.20 21.58
CA GLU A 708 -39.38 35.18 20.83
C GLU A 708 -39.02 36.62 21.24
N GLY A 709 -38.94 37.52 20.27
CA GLY A 709 -38.53 38.91 20.47
C GLY A 709 -37.04 39.12 20.76
N SER A 710 -36.22 38.06 20.80
CA SER A 710 -34.76 38.20 20.92
C SER A 710 -34.12 38.67 19.59
N PHE A 711 -32.90 39.21 19.65
CA PHE A 711 -32.18 39.68 18.44
C PHE A 711 -31.94 38.60 17.36
N HIS A 712 -32.01 37.32 17.75
CA HIS A 712 -31.82 36.15 16.90
C HIS A 712 -33.13 35.49 16.46
N ASP A 713 -34.28 35.97 16.96
CA ASP A 713 -35.60 35.53 16.54
C ASP A 713 -35.79 35.76 15.03
N GLY A 714 -36.42 34.80 14.35
CA GLY A 714 -36.54 34.75 12.89
C GLY A 714 -35.22 34.77 12.09
N ARG A 715 -34.04 34.66 12.75
CA ARG A 715 -32.72 34.83 12.13
C ARG A 715 -31.72 33.71 12.40
N ALA A 716 -31.92 32.91 13.44
CA ALA A 716 -31.13 31.71 13.67
C ALA A 716 -31.40 30.66 12.57
N GLU A 717 -30.40 29.81 12.30
CA GLU A 717 -30.57 28.67 11.41
C GLU A 717 -31.38 27.58 12.16
N PRO A 718 -32.51 27.09 11.61
CA PRO A 718 -33.31 26.06 12.26
C PRO A 718 -32.49 24.81 12.62
N ARG A 719 -32.71 24.30 13.82
CA ARG A 719 -32.09 23.07 14.35
C ARG A 719 -33.13 21.98 14.50
N GLY A 720 -32.71 20.72 14.36
CA GLY A 720 -33.59 19.57 14.45
C GLY A 720 -33.02 18.46 15.33
N ALA A 721 -33.77 17.37 15.43
CA ALA A 721 -33.29 16.12 15.99
C ALA A 721 -33.88 14.91 15.26
N LEU A 722 -33.13 13.82 15.32
CA LEU A 722 -33.50 12.47 14.91
C LEU A 722 -33.51 11.57 16.14
N TRP A 723 -34.57 10.79 16.31
CA TRP A 723 -34.64 9.66 17.24
C TRP A 723 -34.94 8.40 16.44
N MET A 724 -33.94 7.53 16.41
CA MET A 724 -33.98 6.22 15.79
C MET A 724 -33.86 5.14 16.87
N GLU A 725 -34.49 4.00 16.64
CA GLU A 725 -34.23 2.76 17.34
C GLU A 725 -33.36 1.86 16.45
N VAL A 726 -32.32 1.26 17.01
CA VAL A 726 -31.43 0.29 16.36
C VAL A 726 -31.68 -1.08 16.99
N ASP A 727 -31.94 -2.11 16.17
CA ASP A 727 -32.02 -3.49 16.66
C ASP A 727 -30.61 -4.10 16.82
N PHE A 728 -30.00 -3.89 17.99
CA PHE A 728 -28.72 -4.49 18.31
C PHE A 728 -28.91 -5.90 18.89
N HIS A 729 -28.92 -6.90 17.99
CA HIS A 729 -29.06 -8.32 18.32
C HIS A 729 -30.30 -8.68 19.17
N GLY A 730 -31.49 -8.20 18.76
CA GLY A 730 -32.75 -8.40 19.48
C GLY A 730 -32.95 -7.45 20.66
N THR A 731 -32.19 -6.36 20.70
CA THR A 731 -32.20 -5.37 21.79
C THR A 731 -32.36 -3.96 21.20
N PRO A 732 -33.49 -3.27 21.43
CA PRO A 732 -33.68 -1.93 20.92
C PRO A 732 -32.79 -0.94 21.68
N VAL A 733 -31.97 -0.19 20.95
CA VAL A 733 -31.14 0.90 21.48
C VAL A 733 -31.60 2.22 20.86
N HIS A 734 -31.90 3.23 21.69
CA HIS A 734 -32.44 4.51 21.26
C HIS A 734 -31.32 5.52 20.97
N ILE A 735 -31.11 5.83 19.70
CA ILE A 735 -30.10 6.77 19.22
C ILE A 735 -30.75 8.13 18.91
N PHE A 736 -30.28 9.17 19.57
CA PHE A 736 -30.69 10.56 19.37
C PHE A 736 -29.54 11.36 18.73
N ASN A 737 -29.75 11.93 17.54
CA ASN A 737 -28.79 12.83 16.86
C ASN A 737 -29.36 14.25 16.77
N THR A 738 -28.55 15.27 17.04
CA THR A 738 -28.92 16.69 16.90
C THR A 738 -27.71 17.59 16.63
N HIS A 739 -27.93 18.71 15.95
CA HIS A 739 -27.02 19.85 15.92
C HIS A 739 -27.67 21.03 16.67
N LEU A 740 -27.10 21.47 17.79
CA LEU A 740 -27.67 22.55 18.61
C LEU A 740 -27.34 23.97 18.08
N GLY A 741 -28.06 24.95 18.62
CA GLY A 741 -27.94 26.36 18.29
C GLY A 741 -26.70 27.06 18.84
N LEU A 742 -26.36 28.22 18.28
CA LEU A 742 -25.18 28.98 18.66
C LEU A 742 -25.38 29.81 19.94
N THR A 743 -26.63 30.14 20.30
CA THR A 743 -26.91 30.98 21.47
C THR A 743 -27.30 30.16 22.71
N LYS A 744 -26.90 30.61 23.91
CA LYS A 744 -27.16 29.87 25.16
C LYS A 744 -28.67 29.72 25.47
N ALA A 745 -29.47 30.74 25.21
CA ALA A 745 -30.90 30.73 25.52
C ALA A 745 -31.69 29.77 24.62
N GLU A 746 -31.29 29.69 23.35
CA GLU A 746 -31.75 28.71 22.37
C GLU A 746 -31.35 27.28 22.78
N ARG A 747 -30.06 27.02 23.04
CA ARG A 747 -29.62 25.69 23.47
C ARG A 747 -30.30 25.17 24.73
N LEU A 748 -30.58 26.04 25.71
CA LEU A 748 -31.34 25.63 26.89
C LEU A 748 -32.75 25.17 26.52
N ARG A 749 -33.47 25.92 25.67
CA ARG A 749 -34.81 25.50 25.17
C ARG A 749 -34.74 24.18 24.37
N GLN A 750 -33.65 23.95 23.63
CA GLN A 750 -33.43 22.74 22.84
C GLN A 750 -33.13 21.52 23.70
N VAL A 751 -32.24 21.66 24.70
CA VAL A 751 -31.92 20.62 25.69
C VAL A 751 -33.15 20.28 26.54
N ASP A 752 -33.89 21.29 27.02
CA ASP A 752 -35.10 21.08 27.82
C ASP A 752 -36.20 20.38 27.02
N ALA A 753 -36.30 20.64 25.71
CA ALA A 753 -37.21 19.91 24.83
C ALA A 753 -36.77 18.45 24.60
N LEU A 754 -35.47 18.21 24.37
CA LEU A 754 -34.89 16.89 24.13
C LEU A 754 -34.99 15.95 25.35
N LEU A 755 -34.90 16.50 26.57
CA LEU A 755 -35.05 15.73 27.82
C LEU A 755 -36.52 15.50 28.21
N GLY A 756 -37.47 16.20 27.59
CA GLY A 756 -38.90 16.13 27.92
C GLY A 756 -39.64 14.92 27.36
N GLU A 757 -40.93 14.81 27.73
CA GLU A 757 -41.87 13.74 27.34
C GLU A 757 -42.04 13.54 25.83
N GLY A 758 -41.68 14.54 25.01
CA GLY A 758 -41.70 14.42 23.55
C GLY A 758 -40.54 13.62 22.94
N TRP A 759 -39.49 13.33 23.72
CA TRP A 759 -38.23 12.75 23.26
C TRP A 759 -37.68 11.74 24.30
N MET A 760 -36.56 12.01 24.98
CA MET A 760 -35.90 11.05 25.89
C MET A 760 -36.68 10.75 27.18
N GLY A 761 -37.71 11.55 27.48
CA GLY A 761 -38.68 11.30 28.55
C GLY A 761 -39.99 10.64 28.06
N SER A 762 -40.09 10.25 26.78
CA SER A 762 -41.30 9.61 26.24
C SER A 762 -41.51 8.21 26.84
N PRO A 763 -42.76 7.80 27.14
CA PRO A 763 -43.10 6.41 27.47
C PRO A 763 -42.71 5.39 26.39
N ASP A 764 -42.54 5.82 25.14
CA ASP A 764 -42.07 4.95 24.03
C ASP A 764 -40.55 4.71 24.05
N CYS A 765 -39.79 5.45 24.88
CA CYS A 765 -38.34 5.36 24.99
C CYS A 765 -37.92 4.27 25.99
N VAL A 766 -38.29 3.03 25.71
CA VAL A 766 -37.99 1.87 26.56
C VAL A 766 -36.73 1.17 26.05
N GLY A 767 -35.62 1.32 26.76
CA GLY A 767 -34.32 0.70 26.45
C GLY A 767 -33.15 1.69 26.60
N PRO A 768 -31.90 1.24 26.41
CA PRO A 768 -30.72 2.08 26.61
C PRO A 768 -30.70 3.26 25.63
N ARG A 769 -30.46 4.48 26.14
CA ARG A 769 -30.45 5.72 25.35
C ARG A 769 -29.02 6.19 25.10
N ILE A 770 -28.76 6.66 23.89
CA ILE A 770 -27.50 7.26 23.46
C ILE A 770 -27.81 8.57 22.72
N LEU A 771 -27.34 9.69 23.25
CA LEU A 771 -27.52 11.03 22.68
C LEU A 771 -26.20 11.56 22.14
N VAL A 772 -26.18 11.94 20.86
CA VAL A 772 -24.97 12.33 20.14
C VAL A 772 -25.17 13.58 19.30
N GLY A 773 -24.07 14.25 18.94
CA GLY A 773 -24.09 15.37 18.01
C GLY A 773 -23.14 16.51 18.36
N ASP A 774 -23.27 17.63 17.63
CA ASP A 774 -22.59 18.90 17.94
C ASP A 774 -23.50 19.78 18.80
N PHE A 775 -23.10 19.98 20.06
CA PHE A 775 -23.85 20.72 21.06
C PHE A 775 -23.49 22.22 21.06
N ASN A 776 -22.49 22.67 20.30
CA ASN A 776 -21.97 24.04 20.30
C ASN A 776 -21.70 24.61 21.72
N ALA A 777 -21.40 23.73 22.68
CA ALA A 777 -21.33 24.03 24.11
C ALA A 777 -20.11 23.36 24.76
N LEU A 778 -19.33 24.14 25.50
CA LEU A 778 -18.14 23.64 26.20
C LEU A 778 -18.52 22.87 27.50
N PRO A 779 -17.63 21.98 27.99
CA PRO A 779 -17.88 21.19 29.19
C PRO A 779 -18.14 22.08 30.42
N GLY A 780 -19.08 21.66 31.27
CA GLY A 780 -19.44 22.39 32.49
C GLY A 780 -20.31 23.65 32.28
N SER A 781 -20.71 23.94 31.04
CA SER A 781 -21.80 24.88 30.72
C SER A 781 -23.14 24.44 31.34
N THR A 782 -24.14 25.33 31.38
CA THR A 782 -25.44 25.01 32.00
C THR A 782 -26.21 23.98 31.18
N GLU A 783 -26.06 24.07 29.85
CA GLU A 783 -26.64 23.19 28.85
C GLU A 783 -26.15 21.75 29.02
N ILE A 784 -24.82 21.55 29.01
CA ILE A 784 -24.20 20.23 29.22
C ILE A 784 -24.51 19.70 30.62
N LYS A 785 -24.55 20.54 31.65
CA LYS A 785 -24.90 20.14 33.02
C LYS A 785 -26.33 19.62 33.20
N ARG A 786 -27.27 20.00 32.32
CA ARG A 786 -28.63 19.43 32.33
C ARG A 786 -28.64 18.04 31.71
N ILE A 787 -27.96 17.86 30.59
CA ILE A 787 -27.79 16.53 29.97
C ILE A 787 -27.09 15.58 30.95
N THR A 788 -26.01 16.04 31.60
CA THR A 788 -25.24 15.22 32.56
C THR A 788 -25.89 15.06 33.94
N ALA A 789 -27.16 15.44 34.10
CA ALA A 789 -27.98 15.00 35.23
C ALA A 789 -28.70 13.67 34.91
N GLU A 790 -28.97 13.40 33.63
CA GLU A 790 -29.76 12.24 33.16
C GLU A 790 -28.90 11.19 32.42
N LEU A 791 -27.84 11.61 31.72
CA LEU A 791 -26.95 10.75 30.90
C LEU A 791 -25.47 10.98 31.21
N ALA A 792 -24.64 9.94 31.16
CA ALA A 792 -23.21 10.05 31.38
C ALA A 792 -22.47 10.64 30.16
N ASP A 793 -21.58 11.60 30.37
CA ASP A 793 -20.58 12.02 29.36
C ASP A 793 -19.56 10.88 29.20
N THR A 794 -19.59 10.19 28.07
CA THR A 794 -18.75 9.01 27.84
C THR A 794 -17.26 9.31 27.96
N GLN A 795 -16.80 10.51 27.55
CA GLN A 795 -15.39 10.91 27.69
C GLN A 795 -14.93 11.07 29.15
N MET A 796 -15.87 11.20 30.09
CA MET A 796 -15.60 11.23 31.54
C MET A 796 -15.73 9.84 32.19
N SER A 797 -16.28 8.85 31.49
CA SER A 797 -16.71 7.56 32.06
C SER A 797 -15.67 6.44 31.92
N LEU A 798 -14.73 6.55 30.97
CA LEU A 798 -13.67 5.55 30.75
C LEU A 798 -12.46 5.81 31.69
N PRO A 799 -12.11 4.89 32.62
CA PRO A 799 -11.00 5.10 33.55
C PRO A 799 -9.65 5.35 32.85
N GLY A 800 -8.88 6.33 33.35
CA GLY A 800 -7.59 6.71 32.78
C GLY A 800 -7.66 7.51 31.47
N HIS A 801 -8.83 7.62 30.83
CA HIS A 801 -9.01 8.44 29.64
C HIS A 801 -8.80 9.94 29.96
N LYS A 802 -8.21 10.67 29.02
CA LYS A 802 -8.10 12.14 29.06
C LYS A 802 -8.98 12.72 27.96
N PRO A 803 -10.09 13.41 28.29
CA PRO A 803 -11.04 13.92 27.31
C PRO A 803 -10.37 14.73 26.20
N LYS A 804 -10.83 14.50 24.96
CA LYS A 804 -10.22 15.02 23.73
C LYS A 804 -11.16 16.04 23.10
N GLY A 805 -10.62 17.22 22.76
CA GLY A 805 -11.28 18.15 21.86
C GLY A 805 -11.39 17.58 20.44
N THR A 806 -12.39 18.06 19.71
CA THR A 806 -12.80 17.66 18.36
C THR A 806 -12.71 18.84 17.39
N PHE A 807 -13.15 20.03 17.82
CA PHE A 807 -13.08 21.28 17.07
C PHE A 807 -11.91 22.17 17.55
N PHE A 808 -11.20 22.91 16.70
CA PHE A 808 -11.16 22.88 15.23
C PHE A 808 -10.17 21.78 14.79
N SER A 809 -10.45 21.00 13.74
CA SER A 809 -9.83 19.69 13.50
C SER A 809 -8.30 19.69 13.48
N ARG A 810 -7.68 20.77 12.97
CA ARG A 810 -6.21 20.96 12.93
C ARG A 810 -5.58 21.43 14.24
N LEU A 811 -6.35 21.99 15.16
CA LEU A 811 -5.93 22.36 16.51
C LEU A 811 -7.08 22.09 17.51
N PRO A 812 -7.43 20.81 17.74
CA PRO A 812 -8.70 20.42 18.34
C PRO A 812 -8.67 20.59 19.87
N LYS A 813 -9.02 21.81 20.31
CA LYS A 813 -8.99 22.29 21.70
C LYS A 813 -10.37 22.43 22.35
N ALA A 814 -11.42 22.57 21.57
CA ALA A 814 -12.80 22.61 22.06
C ALA A 814 -13.41 21.21 22.02
N ARG A 815 -14.14 20.83 23.08
CA ARG A 815 -15.08 19.71 23.07
C ARG A 815 -16.47 20.32 22.93
N ILE A 816 -17.09 20.14 21.77
CA ILE A 816 -18.45 20.61 21.45
C ILE A 816 -19.29 19.48 20.85
N ASP A 817 -18.65 18.53 20.17
CA ASP A 817 -19.22 17.22 19.85
C ASP A 817 -19.18 16.29 21.07
N TYR A 818 -20.26 15.56 21.34
CA TYR A 818 -20.39 14.64 22.47
C TYR A 818 -21.08 13.33 22.07
N VAL A 819 -20.82 12.29 22.87
CA VAL A 819 -21.64 11.08 23.00
C VAL A 819 -21.99 10.96 24.48
N PHE A 820 -23.29 11.05 24.78
CA PHE A 820 -23.87 10.78 26.09
C PHE A 820 -24.60 9.44 26.05
N ALA A 821 -24.58 8.69 27.15
CA ALA A 821 -25.20 7.38 27.24
C ALA A 821 -25.83 7.15 28.62
N ASP A 822 -26.86 6.29 28.71
CA ASP A 822 -27.35 5.82 30.01
C ASP A 822 -26.25 5.11 30.81
N THR A 823 -26.30 5.25 32.14
CA THR A 823 -25.24 4.77 33.05
C THR A 823 -25.08 3.25 33.11
N GLU A 824 -26.03 2.49 32.56
CA GLU A 824 -25.93 1.04 32.37
C GLU A 824 -24.99 0.64 31.21
N LEU A 825 -24.75 1.53 30.24
CA LEU A 825 -23.87 1.27 29.09
C LEU A 825 -22.41 1.51 29.49
N THR A 826 -21.65 0.41 29.63
CA THR A 826 -20.22 0.50 29.99
C THR A 826 -19.38 0.90 28.78
N VAL A 827 -18.59 1.97 28.89
CA VAL A 827 -17.64 2.37 27.84
C VAL A 827 -16.43 1.42 27.81
N ASN A 828 -16.15 0.83 26.66
CA ASN A 828 -14.99 -0.03 26.40
C ASN A 828 -13.77 0.78 25.92
N ASP A 829 -13.92 1.64 24.89
CA ASP A 829 -12.88 2.55 24.37
C ASP A 829 -13.48 3.86 23.80
N ILE A 830 -12.62 4.89 23.63
CA ILE A 830 -12.97 6.22 23.11
C ILE A 830 -11.88 6.75 22.17
N HIS A 831 -12.22 6.82 20.88
CA HIS A 831 -11.34 7.28 19.82
C HIS A 831 -11.75 8.67 19.27
N VAL A 832 -10.75 9.56 19.10
CA VAL A 832 -10.89 10.85 18.40
C VAL A 832 -9.69 10.96 17.46
N PRO A 833 -9.82 10.49 16.20
CA PRO A 833 -8.69 10.25 15.32
C PRO A 833 -8.12 11.54 14.76
N ARG A 834 -6.79 11.63 14.69
CA ARG A 834 -6.02 12.84 14.32
C ARG A 834 -5.05 12.56 13.16
N SER A 835 -5.57 11.94 12.12
CA SER A 835 -4.89 11.66 10.85
C SER A 835 -4.84 12.90 9.94
N GLU A 836 -3.94 12.95 8.95
CA GLU A 836 -4.04 14.02 7.93
C GLU A 836 -5.37 13.94 7.16
N LEU A 837 -6.00 12.76 7.07
CA LEU A 837 -7.33 12.59 6.48
C LEU A 837 -8.43 13.25 7.32
N THR A 838 -8.55 12.97 8.63
CA THR A 838 -9.61 13.58 9.47
C THR A 838 -9.41 15.08 9.65
N GLN A 839 -8.16 15.55 9.72
CA GLN A 839 -7.79 16.98 9.73
C GLN A 839 -7.95 17.70 8.37
N LEU A 840 -8.34 16.96 7.34
CA LEU A 840 -8.63 17.47 6.00
C LEU A 840 -10.11 17.32 5.63
N ALA A 841 -10.82 16.31 6.15
CA ALA A 841 -12.17 15.96 5.73
C ALA A 841 -13.27 16.92 6.26
N SER A 842 -13.11 17.45 7.47
CA SER A 842 -13.99 18.45 8.11
C SER A 842 -13.17 19.40 9.01
N ASP A 843 -13.76 20.49 9.50
CA ASP A 843 -13.23 21.28 10.63
C ASP A 843 -13.62 20.71 12.01
N HIS A 844 -14.45 19.67 12.05
CA HIS A 844 -14.58 18.78 13.20
C HIS A 844 -13.75 17.50 13.01
N LEU A 845 -13.51 16.78 14.11
CA LEU A 845 -13.02 15.39 14.09
C LEU A 845 -14.16 14.49 14.55
N PRO A 846 -14.31 13.27 14.00
CA PRO A 846 -15.30 12.34 14.52
C PRO A 846 -14.96 11.95 15.96
N LEU A 847 -16.00 11.73 16.77
CA LEU A 847 -15.91 11.13 18.09
C LEU A 847 -16.52 9.73 18.00
N ILE A 848 -15.74 8.72 18.39
CA ILE A 848 -16.08 7.30 18.30
C ILE A 848 -16.03 6.73 19.72
N VAL A 849 -17.07 5.99 20.11
CA VAL A 849 -17.18 5.35 21.42
C VAL A 849 -17.66 3.91 21.25
N ASP A 850 -16.95 2.98 21.89
CA ASP A 850 -17.32 1.57 21.93
C ASP A 850 -18.10 1.31 23.22
N LEU A 851 -19.38 0.99 23.11
CA LEU A 851 -20.31 0.84 24.23
C LEU A 851 -20.71 -0.62 24.41
N ARG A 852 -20.61 -1.13 25.63
CA ARG A 852 -21.05 -2.47 25.99
C ARG A 852 -22.57 -2.48 26.24
N VAL A 853 -23.31 -3.08 25.34
CA VAL A 853 -24.76 -3.23 25.41
C VAL A 853 -25.08 -4.67 25.89
N PRO A 854 -25.93 -4.86 26.92
CA PRO A 854 -26.50 -6.17 27.24
C PRO A 854 -27.36 -6.66 26.08
N VAL A 855 -27.18 -7.89 25.62
CA VAL A 855 -27.96 -8.46 24.50
C VAL A 855 -28.80 -9.66 24.94
N ARG A 856 -29.95 -9.84 24.29
CA ARG A 856 -30.79 -11.02 24.52
C ARG A 856 -30.16 -12.23 23.83
N ASN A 857 -29.82 -13.26 24.60
CA ASN A 857 -29.53 -14.57 24.01
C ASN A 857 -30.80 -15.07 23.30
N LYS A 858 -30.76 -15.19 21.98
CA LYS A 858 -31.60 -16.16 21.29
C LYS A 858 -31.10 -17.54 21.71
N GLN A 859 -31.81 -18.19 22.63
CA GLN A 859 -31.70 -19.64 22.75
C GLN A 859 -32.07 -20.25 21.40
N SER A 860 -31.35 -21.28 20.98
CA SER A 860 -31.74 -22.11 19.85
C SER A 860 -33.11 -22.71 20.15
N SER A 861 -34.09 -22.46 19.28
CA SER A 861 -35.33 -23.24 19.28
C SER A 861 -34.97 -24.72 19.19
N PRO A 862 -35.51 -25.60 20.05
CA PRO A 862 -35.49 -27.02 19.78
C PRO A 862 -36.48 -27.30 18.63
N ASP A 863 -35.97 -28.01 17.62
CA ASP A 863 -36.61 -28.51 16.39
C ASP A 863 -37.23 -27.46 15.42
#